data_AF-A0A3D4F9S8-F1
#
_entry.id   AF-A0A3D4F9S8-F1
#
_cell.length_a   1.000
_cell.length_b   1.000
_cell.length_c   1.000
_cell.angle_alpha   90.00
_cell.angle_beta   90.00
_cell.angle_gamma   90.00
#
_symmetry.space_group_name_H-M   'P 1'
#
loop_
_entity.id
_entity.type
_entity.pdbx_description
1 polymer ?
#
loop_
_entity_poly.entity_id
_entity_poly.type
_entity_poly.pdbx_seq_one_letter_code
_entity_poly.pdbx_strand_id
1 'polypeptide(L)'
;YRSFLRTDGSSLHLKDSEFPDVTNGEPISGYGIPEAGYWIVENCVFGKTTGYADVIDFTGGKLPGPVPQFLYNRFLGGSDDGLDLDGADAYIEGNWFSNFHKANGSDSESHAVATGVYNGVSSNISLIRNVFLNNDHDLLLKEWSSAYAAHNTFVGSRLGSVSFMELVRRTQPPVSLEMEGNIFQDTKVLHALSDALVLNPKISVRIDSSLMPEMWHAYGSGNVSGDPAFVDLVGGDVQLKAHSPAIGIASLGFDAGAEVPSGVAIGGNQVKGVAVGRQLDIQVGGAGIHSYRYRLDYGDWSATMSVAQTLRLDEMGDGWHHVEFMGQNRAGNWLDLPEQIRKVDWLRSNETTPIRFSEVFAHSVPWHDDAIMRSEFVELVNLESVRIVLDDYSISDDARNPSKFQFSPQSLVEARQRFVVGAGSVHSDQGFELPFGLDNKGEGLYLFKRVGDVHQLVDHLVYGRQIPGWSLGRDPQGAWRLGAPTPGFGNQIARMGETETAWVSEWATSGDSNHDNGFIELSNESDYPLDISQWSLQLTPKFLGAGISIPRLSFMAPHETFLLKPHDGLVESLPVSQREVGGLMLSDGEGRVLDHMAFFNPVPDTSFQREGAPAGYLWQRSQTPSFILQNTIFPEIVIYEVMADNRDTMSPWSTFCDWVELRNEGQTAIDLSHWALTDNPENPSKFVLNGHEDLLPGEVRLVWLDGNAPPHRWNAGFGLKARGDQLWLVDLTDALKPRFADGLVFGWQTPDGSLIRHSENQQWHLGRPTPGTPNELHRMGSVDALRINEWMAKPEQGEDWLELVHTGQEPVRMDGFMLSDDPQIRNSFTFPPLSFMGTGLFGFWVGEALGQGAEEFQLPFKLSGDSDSIFLFDPSGDIVDRVDYGAQTRGVSMGRVAGMLDGMVPLAEGGTPGKRNRQDTDGDGFSDEWEITFGMDPFMPEAFVQDTDGDGMTNKDEFNAGTNPLDPSDRLEMHSLSFHAYGISFGFQVKSAQSYRLEGSSDLREWQSLWDVKPMKTQRTVHATLEFPETALIRYFRLTTE
;
A
#
# COMPACT_ATOMS: atom_id res chain seq x y z
N TYR A 1 -38.21 -24.57 29.51
CA TYR A 1 -37.43 -23.33 29.50
C TYR A 1 -38.33 -22.18 29.91
N ARG A 2 -37.87 -21.26 30.76
CA ARG A 2 -38.63 -20.06 31.14
C ARG A 2 -38.13 -18.91 30.27
N SER A 3 -38.96 -18.41 29.36
CA SER A 3 -38.67 -17.18 28.62
C SER A 3 -39.24 -15.96 29.35
N PHE A 4 -38.58 -14.82 29.23
CA PHE A 4 -39.15 -13.54 29.65
C PHE A 4 -40.22 -13.08 28.67
N LEU A 5 -39.94 -13.27 27.38
CA LEU A 5 -40.86 -12.95 26.29
C LEU A 5 -41.06 -14.18 25.43
N ARG A 6 -42.33 -14.51 25.17
CA ARG A 6 -42.73 -15.51 24.19
C ARG A 6 -43.68 -14.86 23.20
N THR A 7 -43.34 -14.91 21.92
CA THR A 7 -44.11 -14.28 20.85
C THR A 7 -44.60 -15.30 19.84
N ASP A 8 -45.88 -15.68 19.90
CA ASP A 8 -46.48 -16.63 18.96
C ASP A 8 -47.41 -15.86 18.01
N GLY A 9 -47.10 -15.83 16.71
CA GLY A 9 -47.87 -15.19 15.64
C GLY A 9 -48.13 -13.70 15.87
N SER A 10 -47.14 -12.99 16.42
CA SER A 10 -47.31 -11.63 16.96
C SER A 10 -46.29 -10.65 16.37
N SER A 11 -46.65 -9.37 16.31
CA SER A 11 -45.67 -8.31 16.04
C SER A 11 -44.89 -7.96 17.32
N LEU A 12 -43.60 -7.70 17.19
CA LEU A 12 -42.72 -7.28 18.26
C LEU A 12 -41.86 -6.11 17.79
N HIS A 13 -41.76 -5.06 18.60
CA HIS A 13 -40.66 -4.09 18.51
C HIS A 13 -40.11 -3.92 19.91
N LEU A 14 -38.96 -4.55 20.15
CA LEU A 14 -38.23 -4.51 21.39
C LEU A 14 -37.04 -3.58 21.20
N LYS A 15 -36.97 -2.52 22.00
CA LYS A 15 -35.96 -1.46 21.83
C LYS A 15 -35.36 -1.04 23.17
N ASP A 16 -34.09 -0.66 23.19
CA ASP A 16 -33.42 0.00 24.32
C ASP A 16 -33.55 -0.78 25.65
N SER A 17 -33.45 -2.11 25.60
CA SER A 17 -33.74 -3.02 26.72
C SER A 17 -32.53 -3.88 27.12
N GLU A 18 -32.44 -4.26 28.40
CA GLU A 18 -31.36 -5.11 28.92
C GLU A 18 -31.94 -6.37 29.58
N PHE A 19 -31.42 -7.54 29.17
CA PHE A 19 -31.80 -8.85 29.71
C PHE A 19 -30.67 -9.41 30.58
N PRO A 20 -30.97 -9.96 31.76
CA PRO A 20 -29.96 -10.54 32.64
C PRO A 20 -29.46 -11.89 32.13
N ASP A 21 -28.40 -12.42 32.75
CA ASP A 21 -27.96 -13.81 32.57
C ASP A 21 -29.11 -14.80 32.89
N VAL A 22 -29.23 -15.87 32.10
CA VAL A 22 -30.28 -16.89 32.23
C VAL A 22 -29.69 -18.30 32.32
N THR A 23 -30.14 -19.07 33.31
CA THR A 23 -29.78 -20.50 33.45
C THR A 23 -30.90 -21.40 32.94
N ASN A 24 -30.59 -22.25 31.96
CA ASN A 24 -31.52 -23.22 31.36
C ASN A 24 -32.84 -22.58 30.87
N GLY A 25 -32.75 -21.48 30.11
CA GLY A 25 -33.91 -20.77 29.54
C GLY A 25 -33.49 -19.85 28.39
N GLU A 26 -34.29 -19.79 27.32
CA GLU A 26 -34.13 -18.73 26.31
C GLU A 26 -34.82 -17.45 26.78
N PRO A 27 -34.11 -16.32 26.94
CA PRO A 27 -34.70 -15.02 27.25
C PRO A 27 -35.91 -14.68 26.38
N ILE A 28 -35.80 -14.92 25.08
CA ILE A 28 -36.86 -14.71 24.10
C ILE A 28 -37.08 -15.99 23.30
N SER A 29 -38.34 -16.40 23.17
CA SER A 29 -38.75 -17.42 22.20
C SER A 29 -39.87 -16.89 21.30
N GLY A 30 -39.96 -17.35 20.06
CA GLY A 30 -41.07 -16.97 19.20
C GLY A 30 -41.29 -17.80 17.95
N TYR A 31 -42.49 -17.67 17.40
CA TYR A 31 -42.94 -18.37 16.21
C TYR A 31 -43.82 -17.48 15.33
N GLY A 32 -43.35 -17.14 14.14
CA GLY A 32 -44.12 -16.52 13.07
C GLY A 32 -44.42 -15.03 13.28
N ILE A 33 -44.63 -14.33 12.15
CA ILE A 33 -44.96 -12.90 12.09
C ILE A 33 -46.26 -12.74 11.30
N PRO A 34 -47.24 -11.93 11.76
CA PRO A 34 -48.42 -11.60 10.96
C PRO A 34 -48.04 -10.99 9.60
N GLU A 35 -48.85 -11.17 8.56
CA GLU A 35 -48.55 -10.69 7.19
C GLU A 35 -48.25 -9.18 7.10
N ALA A 36 -48.93 -8.36 7.91
CA ALA A 36 -48.70 -6.91 8.04
C ALA A 36 -47.94 -6.54 9.32
N GLY A 37 -47.33 -7.53 9.98
CA GLY A 37 -46.62 -7.38 11.23
C GLY A 37 -45.16 -7.01 11.03
N TYR A 38 -44.45 -6.91 12.14
CA TYR A 38 -43.02 -6.64 12.20
C TYR A 38 -42.44 -7.35 13.42
N TRP A 39 -41.18 -7.74 13.34
CA TRP A 39 -40.47 -8.34 14.46
C TRP A 39 -39.07 -7.76 14.51
N ILE A 40 -38.86 -6.77 15.36
CA ILE A 40 -37.65 -5.93 15.40
C ILE A 40 -37.12 -5.96 16.83
N VAL A 41 -35.85 -6.32 16.98
CA VAL A 41 -35.09 -6.22 18.22
C VAL A 41 -33.96 -5.23 17.95
N GLU A 42 -34.01 -4.05 18.55
CA GLU A 42 -33.10 -2.95 18.27
C GLU A 42 -32.43 -2.41 19.55
N ASN A 43 -31.11 -2.17 19.50
CA ASN A 43 -30.37 -1.51 20.57
C ASN A 43 -30.58 -2.14 21.97
N CYS A 44 -30.67 -3.47 22.03
CA CYS A 44 -30.83 -4.23 23.26
C CYS A 44 -29.52 -4.89 23.69
N VAL A 45 -29.39 -5.19 24.99
CA VAL A 45 -28.25 -5.93 25.57
C VAL A 45 -28.76 -7.23 26.17
N PHE A 46 -28.14 -8.35 25.81
CA PHE A 46 -28.48 -9.68 26.32
C PHE A 46 -27.34 -10.28 27.12
N GLY A 47 -27.61 -10.60 28.39
CA GLY A 47 -26.74 -11.37 29.26
C GLY A 47 -26.50 -12.81 28.77
N LYS A 48 -25.69 -13.56 29.51
CA LYS A 48 -25.23 -14.89 29.13
C LYS A 48 -26.28 -15.98 29.39
N THR A 49 -26.46 -16.89 28.45
CA THR A 49 -27.25 -18.11 28.66
C THR A 49 -26.37 -19.31 29.06
N THR A 50 -26.93 -20.23 29.84
CA THR A 50 -26.28 -21.52 30.16
C THR A 50 -27.23 -22.69 29.94
N GLY A 51 -26.68 -23.87 29.65
CA GLY A 51 -27.44 -25.08 29.32
C GLY A 51 -27.57 -25.28 27.81
N TYR A 52 -28.57 -26.05 27.41
CA TYR A 52 -28.98 -26.21 26.01
C TYR A 52 -30.14 -25.23 25.77
N ALA A 53 -29.78 -23.95 25.63
CA ALA A 53 -30.70 -22.82 25.60
C ALA A 53 -30.06 -21.62 24.88
N ASP A 54 -30.73 -21.14 23.84
CA ASP A 54 -30.29 -20.02 23.01
C ASP A 54 -30.62 -18.67 23.65
N VAL A 55 -30.01 -17.58 23.18
CA VAL A 55 -30.41 -16.23 23.67
C VAL A 55 -31.77 -15.85 23.09
N ILE A 56 -31.97 -16.12 21.79
CA ILE A 56 -33.23 -15.94 21.09
C ILE A 56 -33.45 -17.16 20.19
N ASP A 57 -34.51 -17.93 20.48
CA ASP A 57 -35.03 -18.97 19.61
C ASP A 57 -36.24 -18.41 18.84
N PHE A 58 -36.09 -18.25 17.52
CA PHE A 58 -37.17 -17.73 16.69
C PHE A 58 -37.34 -18.49 15.38
N THR A 59 -38.53 -19.03 15.18
CA THR A 59 -38.92 -19.70 13.95
C THR A 59 -39.92 -18.86 13.14
N GLY A 60 -39.77 -18.81 11.81
CA GLY A 60 -40.74 -18.22 10.89
C GLY A 60 -40.46 -16.78 10.44
N GLY A 61 -41.30 -16.26 9.54
CA GLY A 61 -41.00 -15.03 8.78
C GLY A 61 -40.20 -15.34 7.51
N LYS A 62 -40.70 -14.89 6.35
CA LYS A 62 -40.14 -15.20 5.03
C LYS A 62 -40.33 -14.06 4.06
N LEU A 63 -39.29 -13.77 3.27
CA LEU A 63 -39.40 -12.86 2.15
C LEU A 63 -40.30 -13.46 1.05
N PRO A 64 -41.11 -12.63 0.34
CA PRO A 64 -41.20 -11.17 0.43
C PRO A 64 -42.07 -10.61 1.58
N GLY A 65 -42.51 -11.44 2.52
CA GLY A 65 -43.21 -11.03 3.74
C GLY A 65 -42.25 -10.54 4.86
N PRO A 66 -42.79 -10.18 6.04
CA PRO A 66 -41.99 -9.66 7.13
C PRO A 66 -41.06 -10.73 7.70
N VAL A 67 -39.86 -10.30 8.05
CA VAL A 67 -38.79 -11.11 8.64
C VAL A 67 -38.34 -10.52 9.97
N PRO A 68 -37.84 -11.34 10.91
CA PRO A 68 -37.16 -10.84 12.09
C PRO A 68 -35.95 -9.97 11.73
N GLN A 69 -35.83 -8.83 12.41
CA GLN A 69 -34.74 -7.87 12.27
C GLN A 69 -34.03 -7.70 13.61
N PHE A 70 -32.71 -7.82 13.61
CA PHE A 70 -31.86 -7.66 14.78
C PHE A 70 -30.88 -6.53 14.49
N LEU A 71 -31.07 -5.38 15.14
CA LEU A 71 -30.39 -4.13 14.81
C LEU A 71 -29.61 -3.60 16.01
N TYR A 72 -28.30 -3.40 15.88
CA TYR A 72 -27.49 -2.67 16.87
C TYR A 72 -27.52 -3.24 18.31
N ASN A 73 -27.75 -4.55 18.47
CA ASN A 73 -27.82 -5.21 19.78
C ASN A 73 -26.43 -5.69 20.25
N ARG A 74 -26.32 -5.99 21.55
CA ARG A 74 -25.13 -6.61 22.17
C ARG A 74 -25.50 -7.94 22.83
N PHE A 75 -24.91 -9.03 22.37
CA PHE A 75 -25.06 -10.38 22.93
C PHE A 75 -23.77 -10.76 23.67
N LEU A 76 -23.85 -10.91 24.99
CA LEU A 76 -22.67 -11.04 25.85
C LEU A 76 -22.13 -12.48 26.00
N GLY A 77 -22.85 -13.47 25.46
CA GLY A 77 -22.42 -14.85 25.32
C GLY A 77 -23.51 -15.88 25.59
N GLY A 78 -23.15 -17.15 25.48
CA GLY A 78 -24.07 -18.27 25.66
C GLY A 78 -23.33 -19.59 25.59
N SER A 79 -23.97 -20.66 26.07
CA SER A 79 -23.41 -22.02 25.96
C SER A 79 -23.95 -22.86 24.79
N ASP A 80 -24.87 -22.27 24.03
CA ASP A 80 -25.53 -22.80 22.83
C ASP A 80 -25.56 -21.68 21.78
N ASP A 81 -26.65 -21.44 21.04
CA ASP A 81 -26.68 -20.41 20.02
C ASP A 81 -27.12 -19.02 20.55
N GLY A 82 -26.61 -17.94 19.95
CA GLY A 82 -27.10 -16.59 20.22
C GLY A 82 -28.48 -16.39 19.62
N LEU A 83 -28.54 -16.46 18.30
CA LEU A 83 -29.79 -16.50 17.54
C LEU A 83 -29.95 -17.91 16.95
N ASP A 84 -31.01 -18.63 17.31
CA ASP A 84 -31.45 -19.83 16.59
C ASP A 84 -32.64 -19.46 15.68
N LEU A 85 -32.44 -19.56 14.37
CA LEU A 85 -33.33 -19.03 13.34
C LEU A 85 -33.86 -20.12 12.41
N ASP A 86 -34.12 -21.31 12.93
CA ASP A 86 -34.68 -22.43 12.18
C ASP A 86 -35.90 -22.04 11.33
N GLY A 87 -35.77 -22.15 10.00
CA GLY A 87 -36.82 -21.83 9.03
C GLY A 87 -37.22 -20.35 8.93
N ALA A 88 -36.47 -19.42 9.54
CA ALA A 88 -36.69 -17.97 9.43
C ALA A 88 -35.75 -17.34 8.38
N ASP A 89 -36.26 -16.44 7.54
CA ASP A 89 -35.39 -15.45 6.91
C ASP A 89 -35.09 -14.34 7.92
N ALA A 90 -33.92 -13.71 7.90
CA ALA A 90 -33.59 -12.68 8.90
C ALA A 90 -32.64 -11.61 8.38
N TYR A 91 -32.74 -10.41 8.95
CA TYR A 91 -31.83 -9.29 8.68
C TYR A 91 -31.15 -8.85 9.97
N ILE A 92 -29.82 -9.00 10.02
CA ILE A 92 -29.01 -8.86 11.21
C ILE A 92 -27.98 -7.76 10.92
N GLU A 93 -28.19 -6.56 11.44
CA GLU A 93 -27.33 -5.40 11.15
C GLU A 93 -26.73 -4.74 12.41
N GLY A 94 -25.44 -4.44 12.40
CA GLY A 94 -24.82 -3.57 13.41
C GLY A 94 -24.66 -4.18 14.81
N ASN A 95 -24.89 -5.48 14.98
CA ASN A 95 -24.88 -6.13 16.29
C ASN A 95 -23.46 -6.53 16.72
N TRP A 96 -23.28 -6.70 18.02
CA TRP A 96 -22.10 -7.31 18.63
C TRP A 96 -22.45 -8.65 19.26
N PHE A 97 -21.74 -9.70 18.87
CA PHE A 97 -21.85 -11.04 19.46
C PHE A 97 -20.52 -11.44 20.09
N SER A 98 -20.52 -11.82 21.36
CA SER A 98 -19.26 -12.19 22.02
C SER A 98 -19.40 -13.34 22.99
N ASN A 99 -18.36 -14.18 23.11
CA ASN A 99 -18.23 -15.23 24.13
C ASN A 99 -19.30 -16.33 24.06
N PHE A 100 -19.71 -16.74 22.86
CA PHE A 100 -20.48 -17.97 22.67
C PHE A 100 -19.53 -19.17 22.68
N HIS A 101 -19.61 -19.96 23.75
CA HIS A 101 -18.71 -21.11 23.96
C HIS A 101 -19.49 -22.31 24.47
N LYS A 102 -19.32 -23.45 23.81
CA LYS A 102 -20.00 -24.68 24.23
C LYS A 102 -19.64 -25.03 25.67
N ALA A 103 -20.66 -25.06 26.52
CA ALA A 103 -20.52 -25.40 27.95
C ALA A 103 -21.69 -26.27 28.46
N ASN A 104 -22.19 -27.16 27.62
CA ASN A 104 -23.26 -28.10 27.92
C ASN A 104 -22.91 -29.52 27.42
N GLY A 105 -23.68 -30.52 27.87
CA GLY A 105 -23.48 -31.92 27.50
C GLY A 105 -24.28 -32.38 26.27
N SER A 106 -24.84 -31.47 25.47
CA SER A 106 -25.55 -31.84 24.23
C SER A 106 -24.53 -32.20 23.13
N ASP A 107 -25.01 -32.84 22.07
CA ASP A 107 -24.21 -33.08 20.85
C ASP A 107 -24.20 -31.86 19.89
N SER A 108 -24.83 -30.74 20.29
CA SER A 108 -24.89 -29.48 19.52
C SER A 108 -23.58 -28.69 19.64
N GLU A 109 -23.29 -27.82 18.68
CA GLU A 109 -22.22 -26.81 18.79
C GLU A 109 -22.80 -25.45 19.25
N SER A 110 -21.95 -24.47 19.56
CA SER A 110 -22.35 -23.13 20.04
C SER A 110 -21.92 -22.06 19.04
N HIS A 111 -22.86 -21.22 18.62
CA HIS A 111 -22.65 -20.19 17.59
C HIS A 111 -23.24 -18.84 18.01
N ALA A 112 -22.72 -17.74 17.46
CA ALA A 112 -23.39 -16.45 17.64
C ALA A 112 -24.73 -16.39 16.89
N VAL A 113 -24.79 -16.95 15.68
CA VAL A 113 -26.00 -17.03 14.84
C VAL A 113 -26.09 -18.42 14.21
N ALA A 114 -27.26 -19.04 14.29
CA ALA A 114 -27.55 -20.33 13.70
C ALA A 114 -28.75 -20.27 12.75
N THR A 115 -28.64 -21.04 11.67
CA THR A 115 -29.70 -21.28 10.67
C THR A 115 -30.16 -22.73 10.73
N GLY A 116 -31.28 -23.05 10.08
CA GLY A 116 -31.67 -24.44 9.88
C GLY A 116 -33.05 -24.60 9.27
N VAL A 117 -33.63 -25.79 9.41
CA VAL A 117 -34.91 -26.14 8.82
C VAL A 117 -35.99 -26.34 9.87
N TYR A 118 -37.09 -25.62 9.71
CA TYR A 118 -38.33 -25.90 10.42
C TYR A 118 -39.43 -26.32 9.45
N ASN A 119 -40.03 -27.50 9.68
CA ASN A 119 -41.12 -28.05 8.86
C ASN A 119 -40.84 -28.05 7.35
N GLY A 120 -39.60 -28.33 6.95
CA GLY A 120 -39.17 -28.40 5.55
C GLY A 120 -38.89 -27.05 4.90
N VAL A 121 -38.89 -25.95 5.68
CA VAL A 121 -38.54 -24.60 5.23
C VAL A 121 -37.17 -24.24 5.80
N SER A 122 -36.20 -23.92 4.95
CA SER A 122 -34.83 -23.51 5.35
C SER A 122 -34.71 -21.99 5.53
N SER A 123 -33.69 -21.53 6.23
CA SER A 123 -33.43 -20.11 6.53
C SER A 123 -32.70 -19.38 5.38
N ASN A 124 -32.96 -18.08 5.21
CA ASN A 124 -32.15 -17.20 4.36
C ASN A 124 -31.84 -15.89 5.10
N ILE A 125 -30.59 -15.71 5.50
CA ILE A 125 -30.22 -14.62 6.41
C ILE A 125 -29.24 -13.63 5.77
N SER A 126 -29.31 -12.38 6.23
CA SER A 126 -28.34 -11.34 5.88
C SER A 126 -27.64 -10.83 7.13
N LEU A 127 -26.31 -10.83 7.12
CA LEU A 127 -25.46 -10.31 8.20
C LEU A 127 -24.71 -9.09 7.70
N ILE A 128 -25.05 -7.90 8.19
CA ILE A 128 -24.51 -6.64 7.70
C ILE A 128 -23.83 -5.90 8.86
N ARG A 129 -22.58 -5.49 8.73
CA ARG A 129 -21.97 -4.60 9.73
C ARG A 129 -21.95 -5.11 11.18
N ASN A 130 -21.93 -6.42 11.39
CA ASN A 130 -21.86 -6.99 12.74
C ASN A 130 -20.41 -7.21 13.17
N VAL A 131 -20.19 -7.21 14.48
CA VAL A 131 -18.92 -7.59 15.11
C VAL A 131 -19.10 -8.90 15.85
N PHE A 132 -18.24 -9.86 15.57
CA PHE A 132 -18.18 -11.15 16.23
C PHE A 132 -16.84 -11.28 16.95
N LEU A 133 -16.88 -11.50 18.26
CA LEU A 133 -15.69 -11.44 19.11
C LEU A 133 -15.60 -12.63 20.06
N ASN A 134 -14.55 -13.43 19.92
CA ASN A 134 -14.23 -14.54 20.81
C ASN A 134 -15.40 -15.54 20.94
N ASN A 135 -15.88 -16.08 19.82
CA ASN A 135 -16.87 -17.16 19.81
C ASN A 135 -16.20 -18.49 19.46
N ASP A 136 -16.84 -19.62 19.78
CA ASP A 136 -16.41 -20.91 19.23
C ASP A 136 -16.61 -20.91 17.70
N HIS A 137 -17.81 -20.51 17.27
CA HIS A 137 -18.17 -20.22 15.89
C HIS A 137 -19.04 -18.96 15.82
N ASP A 138 -19.02 -18.25 14.70
CA ASP A 138 -19.84 -17.04 14.51
C ASP A 138 -21.17 -17.38 13.83
N LEU A 139 -21.11 -18.14 12.74
CA LEU A 139 -22.28 -18.53 11.95
C LEU A 139 -22.35 -20.05 11.78
N LEU A 140 -23.48 -20.67 12.16
CA LEU A 140 -23.87 -22.00 11.69
C LEU A 140 -24.76 -21.87 10.46
N LEU A 141 -24.22 -22.24 9.30
CA LEU A 141 -24.93 -22.28 8.03
C LEU A 141 -25.24 -23.73 7.64
N LYS A 142 -26.44 -24.21 8.00
CA LYS A 142 -26.84 -25.62 7.81
C LYS A 142 -28.21 -25.78 7.14
N GLU A 143 -28.50 -27.00 6.74
CA GLU A 143 -29.80 -27.52 6.30
C GLU A 143 -30.44 -26.73 5.17
N TRP A 144 -29.81 -26.72 3.99
CA TRP A 144 -30.33 -26.05 2.79
C TRP A 144 -30.56 -24.54 2.94
N SER A 145 -30.00 -23.92 3.98
CA SER A 145 -30.08 -22.49 4.21
C SER A 145 -29.09 -21.73 3.32
N SER A 146 -29.29 -20.41 3.23
CA SER A 146 -28.41 -19.48 2.53
C SER A 146 -28.05 -18.28 3.41
N ALA A 147 -26.88 -17.71 3.20
CA ALA A 147 -26.46 -16.48 3.86
C ALA A 147 -25.80 -15.50 2.90
N TYR A 148 -26.09 -14.21 3.10
CA TYR A 148 -25.31 -13.10 2.54
C TYR A 148 -24.70 -12.28 3.68
N ALA A 149 -23.40 -12.06 3.66
CA ALA A 149 -22.70 -11.33 4.73
C ALA A 149 -21.84 -10.20 4.18
N ALA A 150 -22.13 -8.95 4.54
CA ALA A 150 -21.36 -7.82 4.06
C ALA A 150 -20.85 -6.93 5.19
N HIS A 151 -19.58 -6.53 5.10
CA HIS A 151 -18.98 -5.57 6.03
C HIS A 151 -19.02 -6.03 7.50
N ASN A 152 -18.89 -7.32 7.81
CA ASN A 152 -18.79 -7.79 9.20
C ASN A 152 -17.33 -7.92 9.63
N THR A 153 -17.09 -7.87 10.95
CA THR A 153 -15.78 -8.04 11.57
C THR A 153 -15.80 -9.30 12.45
N PHE A 154 -15.02 -10.32 12.08
CA PHE A 154 -14.89 -11.61 12.77
C PHE A 154 -13.52 -11.72 13.44
N VAL A 155 -13.51 -11.87 14.77
CA VAL A 155 -12.28 -11.83 15.57
C VAL A 155 -12.31 -12.88 16.68
N GLY A 156 -11.31 -13.75 16.73
CA GLY A 156 -11.12 -14.70 17.83
C GLY A 156 -12.02 -15.93 17.75
N SER A 157 -12.48 -16.31 16.56
CA SER A 157 -13.25 -17.53 16.29
C SER A 157 -12.41 -18.78 16.59
N ARG A 158 -12.73 -19.52 17.65
CA ARG A 158 -11.86 -20.60 18.18
C ARG A 158 -11.86 -21.85 17.32
N LEU A 159 -13.01 -22.22 16.75
CA LEU A 159 -13.21 -23.45 15.98
C LEU A 159 -13.43 -23.16 14.48
N GLY A 160 -13.99 -22.00 14.16
CA GLY A 160 -13.96 -21.33 12.86
C GLY A 160 -15.14 -20.38 12.65
N SER A 161 -15.00 -19.34 11.84
CA SER A 161 -16.04 -18.30 11.75
C SER A 161 -17.37 -18.81 11.20
N VAL A 162 -17.35 -19.49 10.03
CA VAL A 162 -18.56 -20.06 9.41
C VAL A 162 -18.50 -21.58 9.43
N SER A 163 -19.40 -22.22 10.17
CA SER A 163 -19.60 -23.66 10.18
C SER A 163 -20.67 -24.10 9.18
N PHE A 164 -20.34 -25.04 8.29
CA PHE A 164 -21.25 -25.53 7.24
C PHE A 164 -22.11 -26.74 7.66
N MET A 165 -21.81 -27.32 8.82
CA MET A 165 -22.58 -28.40 9.43
C MET A 165 -22.09 -28.68 10.86
N GLU A 166 -22.93 -29.33 11.65
CA GLU A 166 -22.53 -29.88 12.94
C GLU A 166 -22.03 -31.31 12.73
N LEU A 167 -20.73 -31.55 12.91
CA LEU A 167 -20.08 -32.81 12.54
C LEU A 167 -20.61 -34.01 13.35
N VAL A 168 -20.90 -33.80 14.63
CA VAL A 168 -21.40 -34.86 15.53
C VAL A 168 -22.86 -35.22 15.20
N ARG A 169 -23.71 -34.21 14.98
CA ARG A 169 -25.13 -34.38 14.66
C ARG A 169 -25.37 -34.75 13.20
N ARG A 170 -24.40 -34.50 12.31
CA ARG A 170 -24.46 -34.76 10.87
C ARG A 170 -25.62 -34.01 10.21
N THR A 171 -25.75 -32.73 10.53
CA THR A 171 -26.75 -31.87 9.90
C THR A 171 -26.47 -31.74 8.40
N GLN A 172 -27.53 -31.50 7.62
CA GLN A 172 -27.38 -31.37 6.16
C GLN A 172 -26.63 -30.08 5.80
N PRO A 173 -25.87 -30.06 4.70
CA PRO A 173 -25.15 -28.87 4.27
C PRO A 173 -26.09 -27.77 3.71
N PRO A 174 -25.61 -26.53 3.57
CA PRO A 174 -26.40 -25.41 3.04
C PRO A 174 -26.47 -25.39 1.51
N VAL A 175 -27.12 -24.34 0.97
CA VAL A 175 -27.17 -24.06 -0.47
C VAL A 175 -26.09 -23.06 -0.89
N SER A 176 -25.99 -21.91 -0.22
CA SER A 176 -25.05 -20.85 -0.64
C SER A 176 -24.57 -19.93 0.49
N LEU A 177 -23.34 -19.46 0.35
CA LEU A 177 -22.73 -18.38 1.12
C LEU A 177 -22.17 -17.34 0.16
N GLU A 178 -22.63 -16.09 0.29
CA GLU A 178 -22.07 -14.94 -0.41
C GLU A 178 -21.57 -13.91 0.60
N MET A 179 -20.35 -13.42 0.44
CA MET A 179 -19.75 -12.47 1.36
C MET A 179 -19.00 -11.37 0.62
N GLU A 180 -19.06 -10.13 1.10
CA GLU A 180 -18.23 -9.03 0.59
C GLU A 180 -17.76 -8.07 1.68
N GLY A 181 -16.55 -7.51 1.57
CA GLY A 181 -16.12 -6.45 2.48
C GLY A 181 -15.96 -6.90 3.93
N ASN A 182 -15.76 -8.18 4.24
CA ASN A 182 -15.65 -8.64 5.64
C ASN A 182 -14.21 -8.63 6.13
N ILE A 183 -14.01 -8.60 7.45
CA ILE A 183 -12.72 -8.81 8.09
C ILE A 183 -12.75 -10.14 8.84
N PHE A 184 -11.78 -11.01 8.56
CA PHE A 184 -11.51 -12.23 9.32
C PHE A 184 -10.09 -12.17 9.88
N GLN A 185 -9.98 -11.94 11.19
CA GLN A 185 -8.67 -12.01 11.86
C GLN A 185 -8.22 -13.47 12.09
N ASP A 186 -9.14 -14.42 12.00
CA ASP A 186 -8.90 -15.83 12.33
C ASP A 186 -8.41 -16.65 11.15
N THR A 187 -7.53 -17.62 11.42
CA THR A 187 -6.99 -18.53 10.39
C THR A 187 -8.02 -19.53 9.85
N LYS A 188 -9.05 -19.84 10.65
CA LYS A 188 -10.12 -20.79 10.31
C LYS A 188 -11.40 -20.05 9.92
N VAL A 189 -11.53 -19.72 8.65
CA VAL A 189 -12.73 -19.00 8.16
C VAL A 189 -13.89 -19.98 7.90
N LEU A 190 -13.68 -21.04 7.11
CA LEU A 190 -14.74 -21.98 6.71
C LEU A 190 -14.55 -23.35 7.38
N HIS A 191 -15.36 -23.63 8.39
CA HIS A 191 -15.35 -24.88 9.15
C HIS A 191 -16.28 -25.94 8.51
N ALA A 192 -15.84 -27.20 8.48
CA ALA A 192 -16.56 -28.36 7.91
C ALA A 192 -16.99 -28.23 6.43
N LEU A 193 -16.39 -27.31 5.67
CA LEU A 193 -16.72 -27.11 4.24
C LEU A 193 -16.40 -28.36 3.40
N SER A 194 -15.26 -29.01 3.62
CA SER A 194 -14.88 -30.22 2.88
C SER A 194 -15.88 -31.35 3.06
N ASP A 195 -16.35 -31.58 4.29
CA ASP A 195 -17.39 -32.56 4.58
C ASP A 195 -18.74 -32.17 3.95
N ALA A 196 -19.07 -30.88 3.99
CA ALA A 196 -20.25 -30.33 3.33
C ALA A 196 -20.23 -30.55 1.82
N LEU A 197 -19.10 -30.33 1.16
CA LEU A 197 -18.93 -30.54 -0.28
C LEU A 197 -19.04 -32.01 -0.69
N VAL A 198 -18.68 -32.96 0.20
CA VAL A 198 -18.91 -34.39 -0.04
C VAL A 198 -20.40 -34.72 -0.06
N LEU A 199 -21.18 -34.14 0.85
CA LEU A 199 -22.63 -34.38 0.94
C LEU A 199 -23.42 -33.58 -0.11
N ASN A 200 -22.97 -32.37 -0.42
CA ASN A 200 -23.56 -31.50 -1.42
C ASN A 200 -22.45 -30.80 -2.24
N PRO A 201 -22.03 -31.36 -3.38
CA PRO A 201 -20.98 -30.77 -4.22
C PRO A 201 -21.43 -29.51 -4.97
N LYS A 202 -22.68 -29.06 -4.78
CA LYS A 202 -23.25 -27.88 -5.44
C LYS A 202 -23.34 -26.65 -4.54
N ILE A 203 -22.78 -26.70 -3.32
CA ILE A 203 -22.72 -25.53 -2.45
C ILE A 203 -21.97 -24.42 -3.19
N SER A 204 -22.58 -23.24 -3.28
CA SER A 204 -21.93 -22.06 -3.83
C SER A 204 -21.33 -21.24 -2.70
N VAL A 205 -20.02 -21.06 -2.69
CA VAL A 205 -19.31 -20.18 -1.73
C VAL A 205 -18.60 -19.09 -2.52
N ARG A 206 -18.91 -17.84 -2.21
CA ARG A 206 -18.26 -16.67 -2.79
C ARG A 206 -17.92 -15.65 -1.71
N ILE A 207 -16.67 -15.22 -1.64
CA ILE A 207 -16.16 -14.21 -0.70
C ILE A 207 -15.33 -13.22 -1.50
N ASP A 208 -15.77 -11.97 -1.65
CA ASP A 208 -15.05 -10.94 -2.38
C ASP A 208 -14.61 -9.79 -1.48
N SER A 209 -13.61 -9.03 -1.93
CA SER A 209 -13.23 -7.74 -1.34
C SER A 209 -13.09 -7.75 0.18
N SER A 210 -12.64 -8.86 0.76
CA SER A 210 -12.59 -9.08 2.21
C SER A 210 -11.15 -9.21 2.69
N LEU A 211 -10.87 -8.79 3.92
CA LEU A 211 -9.62 -9.11 4.60
C LEU A 211 -9.77 -10.50 5.21
N MET A 212 -8.96 -11.47 4.76
CA MET A 212 -8.98 -12.85 5.25
C MET A 212 -7.63 -13.55 5.01
N PRO A 213 -7.32 -14.65 5.70
CA PRO A 213 -6.11 -15.43 5.43
C PRO A 213 -6.05 -15.88 3.97
N GLU A 214 -4.87 -15.79 3.37
CA GLU A 214 -4.64 -16.01 1.93
C GLU A 214 -5.16 -17.38 1.43
N MET A 215 -5.08 -18.42 2.26
CA MET A 215 -5.58 -19.77 1.94
C MET A 215 -7.07 -19.82 1.57
N TRP A 216 -7.84 -18.78 1.88
CA TRP A 216 -9.26 -18.66 1.56
C TRP A 216 -9.55 -17.73 0.38
N HIS A 217 -8.54 -17.11 -0.25
CA HIS A 217 -8.74 -16.17 -1.36
C HIS A 217 -9.34 -16.83 -2.59
N ALA A 218 -9.13 -18.14 -2.78
CA ALA A 218 -9.72 -18.89 -3.90
C ALA A 218 -11.25 -18.86 -3.97
N TYR A 219 -11.94 -18.42 -2.91
CA TYR A 219 -13.38 -18.30 -2.86
C TYR A 219 -13.91 -16.97 -3.42
N GLY A 220 -13.06 -16.06 -3.89
CA GLY A 220 -13.52 -14.90 -4.69
C GLY A 220 -12.42 -13.86 -4.95
N SER A 221 -12.82 -12.71 -5.48
CA SER A 221 -11.91 -11.70 -6.02
C SER A 221 -11.74 -10.49 -5.11
N GLY A 222 -10.61 -9.79 -5.20
CA GLY A 222 -10.36 -8.58 -4.41
C GLY A 222 -10.10 -8.81 -2.91
N ASN A 223 -9.99 -10.07 -2.48
CA ASN A 223 -9.61 -10.38 -1.11
C ASN A 223 -8.15 -10.02 -0.85
N VAL A 224 -7.87 -9.60 0.38
CA VAL A 224 -6.54 -9.24 0.86
C VAL A 224 -6.25 -9.98 2.16
N SER A 225 -4.99 -10.11 2.53
CA SER A 225 -4.56 -10.67 3.82
C SER A 225 -3.79 -9.61 4.62
N GLY A 226 -3.67 -9.80 5.94
CA GLY A 226 -2.92 -8.91 6.82
C GLY A 226 -3.60 -8.69 8.17
N ASP A 227 -2.94 -7.96 9.06
CA ASP A 227 -3.55 -7.55 10.35
C ASP A 227 -4.63 -6.48 10.09
N PRO A 228 -5.89 -6.68 10.52
CA PRO A 228 -6.92 -5.64 10.45
C PRO A 228 -6.56 -4.33 11.13
N ALA A 229 -5.56 -4.31 12.03
CA ALA A 229 -5.05 -3.11 12.66
C ALA A 229 -6.12 -2.28 13.37
N PHE A 230 -6.90 -2.92 14.23
CA PHE A 230 -7.92 -2.23 15.01
C PHE A 230 -7.31 -1.16 15.95
N VAL A 231 -8.04 -0.06 16.17
CA VAL A 231 -7.68 1.02 17.08
C VAL A 231 -7.45 0.49 18.49
N ASP A 232 -8.44 -0.23 19.04
CA ASP A 232 -8.34 -0.88 20.34
C ASP A 232 -9.31 -2.08 20.42
N LEU A 233 -8.89 -3.21 19.86
CA LEU A 233 -9.69 -4.43 19.91
C LEU A 233 -10.01 -4.87 21.36
N VAL A 234 -9.10 -4.66 22.32
CA VAL A 234 -9.28 -5.07 23.72
C VAL A 234 -10.33 -4.20 24.41
N GLY A 235 -10.35 -2.89 24.11
CA GLY A 235 -11.39 -1.95 24.53
C GLY A 235 -12.69 -2.05 23.71
N GLY A 236 -12.69 -2.84 22.63
CA GLY A 236 -13.83 -3.04 21.74
C GLY A 236 -13.95 -2.01 20.61
N ASP A 237 -12.93 -1.20 20.37
CA ASP A 237 -12.87 -0.31 19.22
C ASP A 237 -12.31 -1.06 18.00
N VAL A 238 -13.22 -1.47 17.12
CA VAL A 238 -12.91 -2.16 15.86
C VAL A 238 -12.76 -1.21 14.67
N GLN A 239 -12.65 0.11 14.91
CA GLN A 239 -12.23 1.02 13.87
C GLN A 239 -10.83 0.66 13.38
N LEU A 240 -10.61 0.86 12.09
CA LEU A 240 -9.34 0.55 11.46
C LEU A 240 -8.36 1.70 11.69
N LYS A 241 -7.14 1.37 12.10
CA LYS A 241 -6.02 2.30 11.99
C LYS A 241 -5.74 2.56 10.53
N ALA A 242 -5.17 3.73 10.24
CA ALA A 242 -4.91 4.18 8.88
C ALA A 242 -4.09 3.19 8.03
N HIS A 243 -3.26 2.34 8.65
CA HIS A 243 -2.45 1.30 8.00
C HIS A 243 -3.16 -0.05 7.76
N SER A 244 -4.46 -0.15 8.07
CA SER A 244 -5.18 -1.39 7.90
C SER A 244 -5.29 -1.78 6.42
N PRO A 245 -4.97 -3.03 6.03
CA PRO A 245 -5.21 -3.52 4.67
C PRO A 245 -6.70 -3.67 4.36
N ALA A 246 -7.59 -3.54 5.35
CA ALA A 246 -9.03 -3.52 5.15
C ALA A 246 -9.56 -2.18 4.60
N ILE A 247 -8.75 -1.11 4.51
CA ILE A 247 -9.24 0.20 4.05
C ILE A 247 -9.48 0.25 2.54
N GLY A 248 -10.66 0.72 2.14
CA GLY A 248 -11.02 1.03 0.74
C GLY A 248 -11.10 -0.15 -0.23
N ILE A 249 -11.00 -1.40 0.23
CA ILE A 249 -10.95 -2.60 -0.63
C ILE A 249 -12.34 -3.07 -1.13
N ALA A 250 -13.41 -2.58 -0.51
CA ALA A 250 -14.77 -3.00 -0.81
C ALA A 250 -15.48 -2.10 -1.83
N SER A 251 -16.63 -2.57 -2.31
CA SER A 251 -17.49 -1.88 -3.26
C SER A 251 -17.68 -0.40 -2.91
N LEU A 252 -17.60 0.48 -3.92
CA LEU A 252 -17.65 1.95 -3.79
C LEU A 252 -16.50 2.57 -2.96
N GLY A 253 -15.41 1.84 -2.74
CA GLY A 253 -14.27 2.32 -1.96
C GLY A 253 -14.52 2.30 -0.46
N PHE A 254 -15.46 1.48 0.01
CA PHE A 254 -15.68 1.26 1.43
C PHE A 254 -14.56 0.41 2.04
N ASP A 255 -14.35 0.60 3.33
CA ASP A 255 -13.52 -0.30 4.13
C ASP A 255 -14.21 -1.65 4.28
N ALA A 256 -13.42 -2.70 4.44
CA ALA A 256 -13.92 -3.94 4.98
C ALA A 256 -14.20 -3.79 6.49
N GLY A 257 -15.16 -4.55 7.01
CA GLY A 257 -15.54 -4.55 8.43
C GLY A 257 -16.69 -3.62 8.81
N ALA A 258 -17.07 -3.69 10.08
CA ALA A 258 -18.36 -3.22 10.60
C ALA A 258 -18.59 -1.69 10.62
N GLU A 259 -17.51 -0.90 10.60
CA GLU A 259 -17.55 0.54 10.89
C GLU A 259 -17.90 1.42 9.68
N VAL A 260 -18.27 0.82 8.54
CA VAL A 260 -18.76 1.58 7.36
C VAL A 260 -20.15 2.19 7.60
N PRO A 261 -20.55 3.26 6.89
CA PRO A 261 -21.89 3.84 7.01
C PRO A 261 -23.03 2.89 6.61
N SER A 262 -24.20 2.98 7.27
CA SER A 262 -25.44 2.33 6.81
C SER A 262 -26.15 3.12 5.72
N GLY A 263 -27.05 2.43 5.02
CA GLY A 263 -27.97 3.03 4.07
C GLY A 263 -27.40 3.09 2.66
N VAL A 264 -28.11 3.80 1.78
CA VAL A 264 -27.72 3.92 0.38
C VAL A 264 -26.50 4.83 0.22
N ALA A 265 -25.59 4.42 -0.65
CA ALA A 265 -24.36 5.11 -1.02
C ALA A 265 -24.30 5.32 -2.54
N ILE A 266 -23.58 6.35 -2.96
CA ILE A 266 -23.40 6.72 -4.37
C ILE A 266 -21.90 6.90 -4.67
N GLY A 267 -21.45 6.46 -5.86
CA GLY A 267 -20.05 6.57 -6.31
C GLY A 267 -19.91 7.20 -7.70
N GLY A 268 -18.74 7.83 -7.95
CA GLY A 268 -18.34 8.49 -9.20
C GLY A 268 -17.61 9.84 -8.99
N ASN A 269 -16.86 10.34 -9.98
CA ASN A 269 -16.07 11.59 -9.92
C ASN A 269 -16.90 12.90 -9.93
N GLN A 270 -18.14 12.87 -9.42
CA GLN A 270 -19.09 13.99 -9.44
C GLN A 270 -19.66 14.26 -8.04
N VAL A 271 -18.88 14.05 -6.97
CA VAL A 271 -19.39 14.06 -5.58
C VAL A 271 -18.80 15.18 -4.71
N LYS A 272 -18.23 16.22 -5.32
CA LYS A 272 -18.17 17.56 -4.70
C LYS A 272 -18.76 18.60 -5.64
N GLY A 273 -19.98 19.02 -5.32
CA GLY A 273 -20.68 20.08 -6.06
C GLY A 273 -21.85 19.56 -6.91
N VAL A 274 -22.03 20.20 -8.07
CA VAL A 274 -23.15 20.01 -8.99
C VAL A 274 -22.64 19.19 -10.16
N ALA A 275 -23.32 18.08 -10.48
CA ALA A 275 -22.98 17.37 -11.69
C ALA A 275 -23.40 18.18 -12.91
N VAL A 276 -22.58 18.25 -13.96
CA VAL A 276 -22.92 18.99 -15.19
C VAL A 276 -22.57 18.16 -16.41
N GLY A 277 -23.50 18.05 -17.35
CA GLY A 277 -23.27 17.30 -18.59
C GLY A 277 -24.55 16.83 -19.27
N ARG A 278 -24.41 16.27 -20.48
CA ARG A 278 -25.52 15.69 -21.26
C ARG A 278 -26.05 14.39 -20.67
N GLN A 279 -25.21 13.72 -19.88
CA GLN A 279 -25.48 12.42 -19.29
C GLN A 279 -24.96 12.40 -17.85
N LEU A 280 -25.67 11.71 -16.98
CA LEU A 280 -25.28 11.43 -15.61
C LEU A 280 -25.13 9.92 -15.43
N ASP A 281 -23.90 9.47 -15.12
CA ASP A 281 -23.58 8.08 -14.79
C ASP A 281 -23.29 7.99 -13.28
N ILE A 282 -24.09 7.21 -12.53
CA ILE A 282 -23.98 7.05 -11.07
C ILE A 282 -23.96 5.58 -10.69
N GLN A 283 -22.96 5.19 -9.88
CA GLN A 283 -22.98 3.89 -9.20
C GLN A 283 -23.75 4.03 -7.88
N VAL A 284 -24.63 3.07 -7.58
CA VAL A 284 -25.46 3.07 -6.36
C VAL A 284 -25.23 1.76 -5.61
N GLY A 285 -25.02 1.85 -4.31
CA GLY A 285 -24.75 0.69 -3.45
C GLY A 285 -24.96 1.01 -1.97
N GLY A 286 -24.14 0.41 -1.10
CA GLY A 286 -24.21 0.56 0.35
C GLY A 286 -24.23 -0.80 1.06
N ALA A 287 -23.69 -0.85 2.28
CA ALA A 287 -23.65 -2.07 3.07
C ALA A 287 -25.08 -2.59 3.32
N GLY A 288 -25.41 -3.76 2.79
CA GLY A 288 -26.73 -4.38 2.94
C GLY A 288 -27.84 -3.84 2.03
N ILE A 289 -27.54 -2.95 1.08
CA ILE A 289 -28.51 -2.46 0.10
C ILE A 289 -28.60 -3.44 -1.07
N HIS A 290 -29.80 -3.98 -1.28
CA HIS A 290 -30.06 -4.98 -2.34
C HIS A 290 -30.55 -4.34 -3.63
N SER A 291 -31.39 -3.32 -3.51
CA SER A 291 -32.00 -2.63 -4.63
C SER A 291 -32.20 -1.17 -4.26
N TYR A 292 -32.50 -0.33 -5.25
CA TYR A 292 -32.81 1.07 -4.99
C TYR A 292 -33.93 1.56 -5.90
N ARG A 293 -34.48 2.72 -5.58
CA ARG A 293 -35.25 3.56 -6.48
C ARG A 293 -34.60 4.90 -6.56
N TYR A 294 -34.78 5.57 -7.69
CA TYR A 294 -34.47 6.98 -7.79
C TYR A 294 -35.73 7.75 -8.15
N ARG A 295 -35.79 9.03 -7.80
CA ARG A 295 -36.78 9.94 -8.36
C ARG A 295 -36.09 11.17 -8.89
N LEU A 296 -36.68 11.72 -9.93
CA LEU A 296 -36.22 12.91 -10.58
C LEU A 296 -37.13 14.08 -10.22
N ASP A 297 -36.56 15.22 -9.85
CA ASP A 297 -37.27 16.50 -9.67
C ASP A 297 -38.48 16.41 -8.77
N TYR A 298 -38.35 15.61 -7.70
CA TYR A 298 -39.43 15.33 -6.74
C TYR A 298 -40.67 14.66 -7.35
N GLY A 299 -40.53 14.07 -8.55
CA GLY A 299 -41.55 13.25 -9.20
C GLY A 299 -41.74 11.89 -8.52
N ASP A 300 -42.43 10.99 -9.22
CA ASP A 300 -42.67 9.64 -8.72
C ASP A 300 -41.36 8.83 -8.65
N TRP A 301 -41.26 7.95 -7.65
CA TRP A 301 -40.16 6.99 -7.55
C TRP A 301 -40.17 6.03 -8.74
N SER A 302 -38.98 5.72 -9.24
CA SER A 302 -38.77 4.76 -10.32
C SER A 302 -39.29 3.37 -9.95
N ALA A 303 -39.33 2.48 -10.94
CA ALA A 303 -39.35 1.05 -10.65
C ALA A 303 -38.10 0.65 -9.83
N THR A 304 -38.18 -0.48 -9.14
CA THR A 304 -37.03 -1.03 -8.39
C THR A 304 -35.86 -1.33 -9.34
N MET A 305 -34.70 -0.78 -9.03
CA MET A 305 -33.45 -0.87 -9.78
C MET A 305 -32.45 -1.75 -9.03
N SER A 306 -31.57 -2.43 -9.78
CA SER A 306 -30.50 -3.25 -9.21
C SER A 306 -29.25 -2.43 -8.94
N VAL A 307 -28.62 -2.64 -7.77
CA VAL A 307 -27.31 -2.07 -7.43
C VAL A 307 -26.15 -2.61 -8.30
N ALA A 308 -26.38 -3.71 -9.03
CA ALA A 308 -25.36 -4.29 -9.92
C ALA A 308 -25.13 -3.49 -11.21
N GLN A 309 -25.95 -2.46 -11.49
CA GLN A 309 -25.89 -1.68 -12.72
C GLN A 309 -25.70 -0.19 -12.40
N THR A 310 -24.77 0.45 -13.13
CA THR A 310 -24.63 1.91 -13.13
C THR A 310 -25.91 2.56 -13.67
N LEU A 311 -26.50 3.50 -12.92
CA LEU A 311 -27.58 4.33 -13.41
C LEU A 311 -27.03 5.29 -14.47
N ARG A 312 -27.63 5.27 -15.67
CA ARG A 312 -27.37 6.25 -16.72
C ARG A 312 -28.63 7.06 -17.00
N LEU A 313 -28.53 8.39 -16.90
CA LEU A 313 -29.57 9.34 -17.29
C LEU A 313 -29.06 10.21 -18.44
N ASP A 314 -29.70 10.18 -19.62
CA ASP A 314 -29.29 10.90 -20.84
C ASP A 314 -30.44 11.65 -21.54
N GLU A 315 -31.68 11.17 -21.44
CA GLU A 315 -32.86 11.70 -22.14
C GLU A 315 -33.74 12.70 -21.34
N MET A 316 -33.15 13.70 -20.68
CA MET A 316 -33.94 14.64 -19.86
C MET A 316 -34.17 16.00 -20.55
N GLY A 317 -34.80 16.96 -19.85
CA GLY A 317 -34.89 18.35 -20.30
C GLY A 317 -33.58 19.11 -20.06
N ASP A 318 -33.42 20.31 -20.60
CA ASP A 318 -32.30 21.17 -20.21
C ASP A 318 -32.68 21.92 -18.93
N GLY A 319 -31.72 22.07 -18.02
CA GLY A 319 -31.91 22.75 -16.74
C GLY A 319 -31.53 21.92 -15.53
N TRP A 320 -31.91 22.43 -14.37
CA TRP A 320 -31.64 21.81 -13.08
C TRP A 320 -32.47 20.58 -12.85
N HIS A 321 -31.80 19.55 -12.38
CA HIS A 321 -32.35 18.27 -12.03
C HIS A 321 -31.91 17.84 -10.63
N HIS A 322 -32.83 17.27 -9.87
CA HIS A 322 -32.55 16.67 -8.57
C HIS A 322 -32.79 15.17 -8.68
N VAL A 323 -31.75 14.38 -8.46
CA VAL A 323 -31.86 12.93 -8.43
C VAL A 323 -31.74 12.48 -6.98
N GLU A 324 -32.81 11.93 -6.44
CA GLU A 324 -32.83 11.35 -5.10
C GLU A 324 -32.84 9.83 -5.17
N PHE A 325 -32.12 9.18 -4.26
CA PHE A 325 -31.93 7.73 -4.20
C PHE A 325 -32.44 7.20 -2.87
N MET A 326 -33.28 6.18 -2.95
CA MET A 326 -33.81 5.44 -1.81
C MET A 326 -33.38 3.99 -1.92
N GLY A 327 -32.65 3.50 -0.92
CA GLY A 327 -32.25 2.09 -0.86
C GLY A 327 -33.34 1.19 -0.30
N GLN A 328 -33.38 -0.05 -0.77
CA GLN A 328 -34.09 -1.14 -0.12
C GLN A 328 -33.07 -2.08 0.52
N ASN A 329 -33.21 -2.31 1.82
CA ASN A 329 -32.35 -3.26 2.53
C ASN A 329 -32.78 -4.71 2.22
N ARG A 330 -31.98 -5.68 2.70
CA ARG A 330 -32.26 -7.11 2.48
C ARG A 330 -33.42 -7.67 3.32
N ALA A 331 -33.99 -6.91 4.26
CA ALA A 331 -35.27 -7.23 4.90
C ALA A 331 -36.48 -6.90 4.00
N GLY A 332 -36.26 -6.28 2.84
CA GLY A 332 -37.32 -5.79 1.95
C GLY A 332 -37.86 -4.41 2.32
N ASN A 333 -37.27 -3.74 3.32
CA ASN A 333 -37.71 -2.42 3.78
C ASN A 333 -37.08 -1.32 2.93
N TRP A 334 -37.91 -0.35 2.53
CA TRP A 334 -37.45 0.89 1.89
C TRP A 334 -36.99 1.86 2.98
N LEU A 335 -35.78 2.40 2.82
CA LEU A 335 -35.18 3.36 3.74
C LEU A 335 -35.63 4.78 3.36
N ASP A 336 -36.85 5.14 3.77
CA ASP A 336 -37.58 6.30 3.27
C ASP A 336 -37.53 7.54 4.18
N LEU A 337 -36.77 7.48 5.27
CA LEU A 337 -36.52 8.65 6.10
C LEU A 337 -35.63 9.67 5.37
N PRO A 338 -35.86 10.99 5.52
CA PRO A 338 -35.12 12.01 4.80
C PRO A 338 -33.59 11.89 4.91
N GLU A 339 -33.07 11.52 6.07
CA GLU A 339 -31.65 11.30 6.35
C GLU A 339 -31.06 10.04 5.68
N GLN A 340 -31.92 9.12 5.24
CA GLN A 340 -31.53 7.88 4.54
C GLN A 340 -31.59 8.03 3.02
N ILE A 341 -32.23 9.08 2.51
CA ILE A 341 -32.24 9.42 1.09
C ILE A 341 -30.93 10.13 0.72
N ARG A 342 -30.32 9.73 -0.40
CA ARG A 342 -29.16 10.43 -0.97
C ARG A 342 -29.58 11.30 -2.14
N LYS A 343 -28.97 12.47 -2.29
CA LYS A 343 -29.34 13.44 -3.31
C LYS A 343 -28.14 13.85 -4.14
N VAL A 344 -28.35 13.93 -5.45
CA VAL A 344 -27.42 14.49 -6.43
C VAL A 344 -28.12 15.63 -7.17
N ASP A 345 -27.52 16.81 -7.14
CA ASP A 345 -27.94 17.93 -7.99
C ASP A 345 -27.21 17.82 -9.34
N TRP A 346 -27.96 17.77 -10.44
CA TRP A 346 -27.46 17.66 -11.80
C TRP A 346 -27.97 18.81 -12.66
N LEU A 347 -27.09 19.52 -13.36
CA LEU A 347 -27.45 20.55 -14.32
C LEU A 347 -27.22 20.01 -15.74
N ARG A 348 -28.31 19.70 -16.46
CA ARG A 348 -28.25 19.14 -17.81
C ARG A 348 -28.32 20.24 -18.87
N SER A 349 -27.48 20.12 -19.92
CA SER A 349 -27.47 21.06 -21.04
C SER A 349 -27.23 20.34 -22.37
N ASN A 350 -28.02 20.65 -23.40
CA ASN A 350 -27.81 20.19 -24.77
C ASN A 350 -26.99 21.25 -25.53
N GLU A 351 -25.67 21.05 -25.65
CA GLU A 351 -24.73 22.03 -26.23
C GLU A 351 -24.91 22.31 -27.74
N THR A 352 -26.01 22.92 -28.17
CA THR A 352 -26.15 23.53 -29.51
C THR A 352 -26.54 24.99 -29.37
N THR A 353 -25.75 25.71 -28.60
CA THR A 353 -26.06 27.09 -28.24
C THR A 353 -25.28 28.09 -29.10
N PRO A 354 -25.95 29.17 -29.56
CA PRO A 354 -25.31 30.18 -30.39
C PRO A 354 -24.17 30.95 -29.72
N ILE A 355 -24.25 31.15 -28.39
CA ILE A 355 -23.22 31.82 -27.58
C ILE A 355 -22.58 30.76 -26.69
N ARG A 356 -21.24 30.75 -26.64
CA ARG A 356 -20.45 29.78 -25.88
C ARG A 356 -19.26 30.47 -25.20
N PHE A 357 -18.79 29.95 -24.07
CA PHE A 357 -17.49 30.34 -23.54
C PHE A 357 -16.38 29.90 -24.51
N SER A 358 -15.50 30.84 -24.82
CA SER A 358 -14.37 30.66 -25.72
C SER A 358 -13.07 30.59 -24.92
N GLU A 359 -12.92 31.49 -23.96
CA GLU A 359 -11.70 31.67 -23.19
C GLU A 359 -12.03 32.14 -21.76
N VAL A 360 -11.29 31.67 -20.76
CA VAL A 360 -11.43 32.09 -19.36
C VAL A 360 -10.05 32.37 -18.78
N PHE A 361 -9.86 33.58 -18.26
CA PHE A 361 -8.62 34.04 -17.66
C PHE A 361 -8.85 34.33 -16.17
N ALA A 362 -8.61 33.30 -15.34
CA ALA A 362 -8.90 33.32 -13.91
C ALA A 362 -7.70 33.72 -13.02
N HIS A 363 -6.49 33.86 -13.58
CA HIS A 363 -5.29 34.19 -12.80
C HIS A 363 -4.53 35.37 -13.44
N SER A 364 -5.05 36.57 -13.17
CA SER A 364 -4.44 37.82 -13.65
C SER A 364 -3.09 38.13 -12.96
N VAL A 365 -2.27 38.93 -13.64
CA VAL A 365 -0.97 39.44 -13.19
C VAL A 365 -1.06 40.97 -13.09
N PRO A 366 -1.51 41.53 -11.94
CA PRO A 366 -1.83 42.96 -11.81
C PRO A 366 -0.66 43.91 -12.09
N TRP A 367 0.57 43.42 -11.96
CA TRP A 367 1.81 44.18 -12.10
C TRP A 367 2.41 44.16 -13.52
N HIS A 368 1.79 43.43 -14.45
CA HIS A 368 2.33 43.24 -15.79
C HIS A 368 2.22 44.51 -16.66
N ASP A 369 3.12 44.74 -17.61
CA ASP A 369 3.09 45.95 -18.46
C ASP A 369 1.95 45.94 -19.49
N ASP A 370 1.65 44.76 -20.04
CA ASP A 370 0.48 44.55 -20.89
C ASP A 370 -0.80 44.63 -20.07
N ALA A 371 -1.72 45.49 -20.50
CA ALA A 371 -2.99 45.66 -19.83
C ALA A 371 -3.85 44.40 -19.86
N ILE A 372 -3.73 43.53 -20.89
CA ILE A 372 -4.47 42.25 -20.99
C ILE A 372 -4.25 41.39 -19.75
N MET A 373 -3.02 41.38 -19.26
CA MET A 373 -2.62 40.55 -18.14
C MET A 373 -3.13 41.07 -16.78
N ARG A 374 -3.62 42.31 -16.67
CA ARG A 374 -3.90 42.95 -15.37
C ARG A 374 -5.25 42.63 -14.75
N SER A 375 -6.18 42.04 -15.52
CA SER A 375 -7.57 41.84 -15.11
C SER A 375 -8.07 40.48 -15.57
N GLU A 376 -8.84 39.82 -14.72
CA GLU A 376 -9.59 38.60 -15.06
C GLU A 376 -10.66 38.88 -16.12
N PHE A 377 -10.91 37.88 -16.96
CA PHE A 377 -11.96 37.97 -17.97
C PHE A 377 -12.55 36.61 -18.35
N VAL A 378 -13.73 36.69 -18.93
CA VAL A 378 -14.43 35.60 -19.61
C VAL A 378 -14.73 36.06 -21.03
N GLU A 379 -14.24 35.32 -22.02
CA GLU A 379 -14.56 35.52 -23.42
C GLU A 379 -15.68 34.59 -23.87
N LEU A 380 -16.61 35.13 -24.62
CA LEU A 380 -17.66 34.39 -25.29
C LEU A 380 -17.57 34.57 -26.80
N VAL A 381 -18.07 33.58 -27.54
CA VAL A 381 -18.12 33.60 -29.00
C VAL A 381 -19.54 33.38 -29.51
N ASN A 382 -19.94 34.17 -30.51
CA ASN A 382 -21.10 33.90 -31.32
C ASN A 382 -20.76 32.89 -32.43
N LEU A 383 -21.25 31.66 -32.32
CA LEU A 383 -21.01 30.59 -33.29
C LEU A 383 -21.91 30.69 -34.53
N GLU A 384 -22.87 31.61 -34.57
CA GLU A 384 -23.79 31.76 -35.71
C GLU A 384 -23.19 32.60 -36.84
N SER A 385 -23.76 32.43 -38.03
CA SER A 385 -23.49 33.30 -39.18
C SER A 385 -24.33 34.59 -39.19
N VAL A 386 -25.06 34.86 -38.10
CA VAL A 386 -25.91 36.03 -37.92
C VAL A 386 -25.63 36.70 -36.58
N ARG A 387 -25.95 37.99 -36.47
CA ARG A 387 -25.86 38.75 -35.21
C ARG A 387 -26.88 38.27 -34.18
N ILE A 388 -26.54 38.39 -32.89
CA ILE A 388 -27.35 37.94 -31.74
C ILE A 388 -27.51 39.07 -30.73
N VAL A 389 -28.69 39.14 -30.11
CA VAL A 389 -29.01 40.01 -28.98
C VAL A 389 -28.78 39.23 -27.68
N LEU A 390 -28.09 39.83 -26.71
CA LEU A 390 -27.70 39.18 -25.45
C LEU A 390 -28.65 39.42 -24.28
N ASP A 391 -29.75 40.15 -24.46
CA ASP A 391 -30.69 40.59 -23.39
C ASP A 391 -31.18 39.49 -22.44
N ASP A 392 -31.19 38.24 -22.92
CA ASP A 392 -31.61 37.07 -22.17
C ASP A 392 -30.44 36.21 -21.67
N TYR A 393 -29.19 36.56 -21.94
CA TYR A 393 -28.04 35.79 -21.46
C TYR A 393 -27.56 36.28 -20.09
N SER A 394 -26.96 35.37 -19.33
CA SER A 394 -26.34 35.67 -18.04
C SER A 394 -25.16 34.77 -17.74
N ILE A 395 -24.22 35.23 -16.92
CA ILE A 395 -23.03 34.50 -16.48
C ILE A 395 -23.06 34.39 -14.95
N SER A 396 -22.64 33.25 -14.41
CA SER A 396 -22.49 33.03 -12.98
C SER A 396 -21.35 32.06 -12.68
N ASP A 397 -20.62 32.31 -11.60
CA ASP A 397 -19.72 31.39 -10.86
C ASP A 397 -20.49 30.45 -9.91
N ASP A 398 -21.79 30.70 -9.71
CA ASP A 398 -22.68 29.84 -8.92
C ASP A 398 -23.87 29.41 -9.78
N ALA A 399 -23.89 28.13 -10.15
CA ALA A 399 -24.97 27.57 -10.94
C ALA A 399 -26.37 27.80 -10.31
N ARG A 400 -26.44 27.89 -8.97
CA ARG A 400 -27.70 28.06 -8.22
C ARG A 400 -28.19 29.51 -8.23
N ASN A 401 -27.33 30.45 -8.64
CA ASN A 401 -27.67 31.85 -8.83
C ASN A 401 -27.40 32.28 -10.28
N PRO A 402 -28.24 31.86 -11.25
CA PRO A 402 -27.96 32.03 -12.68
C PRO A 402 -27.97 33.48 -13.17
N SER A 403 -28.32 34.43 -12.31
CA SER A 403 -28.52 35.85 -12.63
C SER A 403 -27.45 36.77 -12.07
N LYS A 404 -26.30 36.26 -11.60
CA LYS A 404 -25.23 37.10 -11.01
C LYS A 404 -24.78 38.22 -11.96
N PHE A 405 -24.49 37.90 -13.23
CA PHE A 405 -24.24 38.89 -14.27
C PHE A 405 -25.27 38.76 -15.39
N GLN A 406 -26.01 39.84 -15.69
CA GLN A 406 -26.95 39.91 -16.83
C GLN A 406 -26.47 40.94 -17.84
N PHE A 407 -26.48 40.59 -19.12
CA PHE A 407 -26.14 41.55 -20.18
C PHE A 407 -27.16 42.69 -20.24
N SER A 408 -26.70 43.90 -20.54
CA SER A 408 -27.56 45.07 -20.59
C SER A 408 -28.53 45.00 -21.79
N PRO A 409 -29.74 45.59 -21.69
CA PRO A 409 -30.70 45.56 -22.79
C PRO A 409 -30.13 46.17 -24.07
N GLN A 410 -30.42 45.53 -25.21
CA GLN A 410 -29.90 45.85 -26.54
C GLN A 410 -28.41 45.55 -26.76
N SER A 411 -27.77 44.76 -25.89
CA SER A 411 -26.42 44.26 -26.12
C SER A 411 -26.38 43.38 -27.37
N LEU A 412 -25.50 43.70 -28.31
CA LEU A 412 -25.43 43.05 -29.62
C LEU A 412 -24.03 42.48 -29.86
N VAL A 413 -24.00 41.27 -30.44
CA VAL A 413 -22.78 40.59 -30.89
C VAL A 413 -22.95 40.16 -32.34
N GLU A 414 -22.02 40.56 -33.21
CA GLU A 414 -22.03 40.25 -34.63
C GLU A 414 -21.76 38.76 -34.90
N ALA A 415 -22.05 38.31 -36.12
CA ALA A 415 -21.77 36.95 -36.56
C ALA A 415 -20.28 36.61 -36.36
N ARG A 416 -19.98 35.45 -35.76
CA ARG A 416 -18.60 34.99 -35.49
C ARG A 416 -17.76 35.90 -34.59
N GLN A 417 -18.35 36.92 -33.99
CA GLN A 417 -17.64 37.83 -33.09
C GLN A 417 -17.33 37.13 -31.76
N ARG A 418 -16.10 37.34 -31.28
CA ARG A 418 -15.68 37.11 -29.90
C ARG A 418 -15.81 38.40 -29.12
N PHE A 419 -16.24 38.30 -27.88
CA PHE A 419 -16.44 39.45 -27.02
C PHE A 419 -16.13 39.11 -25.57
N VAL A 420 -15.69 40.12 -24.83
CA VAL A 420 -15.08 39.95 -23.51
C VAL A 420 -15.93 40.59 -22.43
N VAL A 421 -16.10 39.86 -21.33
CA VAL A 421 -16.70 40.30 -20.08
C VAL A 421 -15.59 40.25 -19.03
N GLY A 422 -15.24 41.38 -18.40
CA GLY A 422 -14.01 41.44 -17.57
C GLY A 422 -14.06 42.40 -16.40
N ALA A 423 -13.14 42.22 -15.46
CA ALA A 423 -12.98 43.10 -14.29
C ALA A 423 -12.20 44.38 -14.68
N GLY A 424 -12.91 45.37 -15.23
CA GLY A 424 -12.39 46.71 -15.49
C GLY A 424 -12.48 47.18 -16.95
N SER A 425 -12.44 48.52 -17.12
CA SER A 425 -12.70 49.23 -18.40
C SER A 425 -11.69 49.00 -19.55
N VAL A 426 -10.63 48.22 -19.37
CA VAL A 426 -9.57 48.10 -20.38
C VAL A 426 -9.90 47.08 -21.47
N HIS A 427 -10.71 46.06 -21.14
CA HIS A 427 -11.02 44.93 -22.05
C HIS A 427 -12.50 44.63 -22.15
N SER A 428 -13.36 45.30 -21.38
CA SER A 428 -14.79 45.04 -21.46
C SER A 428 -15.38 45.61 -22.75
N ASP A 429 -15.89 44.72 -23.59
CA ASP A 429 -16.72 45.15 -24.70
C ASP A 429 -17.98 45.79 -24.12
N GLN A 430 -18.34 46.98 -24.60
CA GLN A 430 -19.58 47.67 -24.21
C GLN A 430 -19.73 47.93 -22.68
N GLY A 431 -18.65 47.85 -21.90
CA GLY A 431 -18.67 48.09 -20.45
C GLY A 431 -19.18 46.91 -19.60
N PHE A 432 -19.12 45.68 -20.11
CA PHE A 432 -19.50 44.48 -19.36
C PHE A 432 -18.52 44.14 -18.24
N GLU A 433 -18.92 44.42 -16.99
CA GLU A 433 -18.13 44.13 -15.78
C GLU A 433 -18.67 42.92 -15.02
N LEU A 434 -17.80 41.94 -14.71
CA LEU A 434 -18.15 40.82 -13.84
C LEU A 434 -18.36 41.33 -12.39
N PRO A 435 -19.47 40.95 -11.73
CA PRO A 435 -19.75 41.35 -10.36
C PRO A 435 -19.10 40.41 -9.32
N PHE A 436 -18.34 39.42 -9.78
CA PHE A 436 -17.61 38.44 -8.98
C PHE A 436 -16.20 38.24 -9.59
N GLY A 437 -15.25 37.82 -8.77
CA GLY A 437 -13.92 37.42 -9.23
C GLY A 437 -13.90 35.95 -9.62
N LEU A 438 -12.89 35.54 -10.38
CA LEU A 438 -12.69 34.14 -10.73
C LEU A 438 -11.72 33.48 -9.75
N ASP A 439 -12.02 32.27 -9.29
CA ASP A 439 -11.15 31.49 -8.41
C ASP A 439 -10.09 30.76 -9.24
N ASN A 440 -8.82 31.14 -9.05
CA ASN A 440 -7.68 30.51 -9.70
C ASN A 440 -7.33 29.12 -9.13
N LYS A 441 -7.94 28.68 -8.03
CA LYS A 441 -7.77 27.32 -7.49
C LYS A 441 -8.78 26.33 -8.04
N GLY A 442 -9.85 26.83 -8.65
CA GLY A 442 -10.85 26.05 -9.34
C GLY A 442 -12.26 26.38 -8.89
N GLU A 443 -13.17 26.45 -9.85
CA GLU A 443 -14.58 26.70 -9.63
C GLU A 443 -15.40 26.25 -10.87
N GLY A 444 -16.70 26.51 -10.84
CA GLY A 444 -17.56 26.36 -12.00
C GLY A 444 -17.99 27.71 -12.54
N LEU A 445 -17.90 27.90 -13.85
CA LEU A 445 -18.44 29.04 -14.58
C LEU A 445 -19.58 28.57 -15.49
N TYR A 446 -20.69 29.29 -15.46
CA TYR A 446 -21.96 28.87 -16.06
C TYR A 446 -22.54 30.01 -16.91
N LEU A 447 -22.84 29.70 -18.17
CA LEU A 447 -23.54 30.59 -19.10
C LEU A 447 -24.99 30.14 -19.16
N PHE A 448 -25.92 31.05 -18.88
CA PHE A 448 -27.35 30.79 -18.98
C PHE A 448 -27.99 31.64 -20.07
N LYS A 449 -29.14 31.17 -20.56
CA LYS A 449 -30.09 31.95 -21.35
C LYS A 449 -31.47 31.83 -20.75
N ARG A 450 -32.10 32.97 -20.51
CA ARG A 450 -33.47 33.12 -20.04
C ARG A 450 -34.44 32.83 -21.19
N VAL A 451 -35.35 31.89 -20.96
CA VAL A 451 -36.45 31.57 -21.88
C VAL A 451 -37.74 31.62 -21.06
N GLY A 452 -38.48 32.74 -21.17
CA GLY A 452 -39.56 33.04 -20.23
C GLY A 452 -39.00 33.33 -18.83
N ASP A 453 -39.47 32.60 -17.82
CA ASP A 453 -39.02 32.73 -16.43
C ASP A 453 -37.90 31.72 -16.06
N VAL A 454 -37.43 30.91 -17.01
CA VAL A 454 -36.45 29.84 -16.77
C VAL A 454 -35.07 30.23 -17.28
N HIS A 455 -34.03 30.07 -16.45
CA HIS A 455 -32.63 30.17 -16.87
C HIS A 455 -32.13 28.79 -17.31
N GLN A 456 -31.97 28.59 -18.62
CA GLN A 456 -31.42 27.35 -19.19
C GLN A 456 -29.90 27.43 -19.21
N LEU A 457 -29.20 26.38 -18.77
CA LEU A 457 -27.73 26.31 -18.91
C LEU A 457 -27.38 26.11 -20.39
N VAL A 458 -26.52 26.98 -20.89
CA VAL A 458 -26.16 27.11 -22.30
C VAL A 458 -24.73 26.65 -22.57
N ASP A 459 -23.84 26.92 -21.63
CA ASP A 459 -22.47 26.43 -21.62
C ASP A 459 -21.92 26.45 -20.19
N HIS A 460 -20.86 25.70 -19.92
CA HIS A 460 -20.18 25.73 -18.64
C HIS A 460 -18.71 25.35 -18.76
N LEU A 461 -17.97 25.68 -17.72
CA LEU A 461 -16.60 25.27 -17.50
C LEU A 461 -16.43 24.99 -16.02
N VAL A 462 -16.12 23.75 -15.65
CA VAL A 462 -15.62 23.43 -14.31
C VAL A 462 -14.13 23.16 -14.46
N TYR A 463 -13.32 23.90 -13.73
CA TYR A 463 -11.87 23.88 -13.86
C TYR A 463 -11.18 23.82 -12.51
N GLY A 464 -9.96 23.29 -12.48
CA GLY A 464 -9.11 23.24 -11.29
C GLY A 464 -8.10 24.38 -11.25
N ARG A 465 -6.89 24.13 -10.76
CA ARG A 465 -5.87 25.17 -10.55
C ARG A 465 -5.43 25.85 -11.86
N GLN A 466 -5.49 27.17 -11.91
CA GLN A 466 -4.99 28.02 -13.01
C GLN A 466 -3.70 28.75 -12.62
N ILE A 467 -2.83 28.97 -13.61
CA ILE A 467 -1.49 29.57 -13.42
C ILE A 467 -1.42 31.03 -13.90
N PRO A 468 -0.59 31.89 -13.27
CA PRO A 468 -0.53 33.30 -13.59
C PRO A 468 -0.17 33.56 -15.06
N GLY A 469 -0.95 34.42 -15.74
CA GLY A 469 -0.64 34.85 -17.11
C GLY A 469 -1.03 33.86 -18.22
N TRP A 470 -1.72 32.77 -17.88
CA TRP A 470 -2.30 31.82 -18.84
C TRP A 470 -3.82 31.74 -18.70
N SER A 471 -4.49 31.45 -19.80
CA SER A 471 -5.94 31.30 -19.88
C SER A 471 -6.33 29.88 -20.26
N LEU A 472 -7.55 29.49 -19.94
CA LEU A 472 -8.20 28.32 -20.52
C LEU A 472 -8.87 28.73 -21.82
N GLY A 473 -8.54 28.07 -22.92
CA GLY A 473 -9.17 28.27 -24.22
C GLY A 473 -9.67 26.95 -24.81
N ARG A 474 -10.80 27.00 -25.52
CA ARG A 474 -11.25 25.85 -26.33
C ARG A 474 -10.37 25.67 -27.57
N ASP A 475 -9.97 24.43 -27.85
CA ASP A 475 -9.31 24.03 -29.09
C ASP A 475 -10.32 23.93 -30.27
N PRO A 476 -9.89 23.67 -31.52
CA PRO A 476 -10.80 23.55 -32.67
C PRO A 476 -11.84 22.41 -32.55
N GLN A 477 -11.60 21.43 -31.68
CA GLN A 477 -12.52 20.33 -31.37
C GLN A 477 -13.48 20.70 -30.23
N GLY A 478 -13.27 21.84 -29.57
CA GLY A 478 -14.08 22.36 -28.49
C GLY A 478 -13.62 21.92 -27.10
N ALA A 479 -12.50 21.20 -26.96
CA ALA A 479 -11.98 20.81 -25.66
C ALA A 479 -11.21 21.96 -25.01
N TRP A 480 -11.38 22.12 -23.69
CA TRP A 480 -10.64 23.12 -22.92
C TRP A 480 -9.18 22.72 -22.77
N ARG A 481 -8.27 23.67 -23.01
CA ARG A 481 -6.81 23.53 -22.91
C ARG A 481 -6.22 24.82 -22.35
N LEU A 482 -5.02 24.74 -21.77
CA LEU A 482 -4.27 25.92 -21.40
C LEU A 482 -3.77 26.66 -22.66
N GLY A 483 -3.73 27.99 -22.61
CA GLY A 483 -3.36 28.87 -23.70
C GLY A 483 -2.86 30.23 -23.24
N ALA A 484 -2.34 31.01 -24.18
CA ALA A 484 -2.01 32.41 -23.93
C ALA A 484 -3.31 33.25 -23.95
N PRO A 485 -3.44 34.30 -23.12
CA PRO A 485 -4.62 35.15 -23.11
C PRO A 485 -4.80 35.86 -24.46
N THR A 486 -5.93 35.62 -25.13
CA THR A 486 -6.23 36.13 -26.48
C THR A 486 -7.57 36.86 -26.59
N PRO A 487 -7.89 37.83 -25.69
CA PRO A 487 -9.19 38.50 -25.69
C PRO A 487 -9.50 39.14 -27.05
N GLY A 488 -10.63 38.75 -27.64
CA GLY A 488 -11.13 39.20 -28.94
C GLY A 488 -10.59 38.41 -30.15
N PHE A 489 -9.69 37.43 -29.93
CA PHE A 489 -9.00 36.69 -30.99
C PHE A 489 -9.16 35.17 -30.83
N GLY A 490 -8.69 34.40 -31.82
CA GLY A 490 -8.73 32.95 -31.72
C GLY A 490 -7.75 32.42 -30.67
N ASN A 491 -8.23 31.51 -29.82
CA ASN A 491 -7.45 30.84 -28.79
C ASN A 491 -6.13 30.27 -29.32
N GLN A 492 -5.06 30.52 -28.58
CA GLN A 492 -3.74 29.97 -28.86
C GLN A 492 -3.39 28.93 -27.80
N ILE A 493 -3.45 27.66 -28.19
CA ILE A 493 -3.18 26.55 -27.27
C ILE A 493 -1.69 26.52 -26.94
N ALA A 494 -1.40 26.45 -25.65
CA ALA A 494 -0.05 26.36 -25.11
C ALA A 494 0.58 25.01 -25.48
N ARG A 495 1.89 25.02 -25.71
CA ARG A 495 2.67 23.79 -25.75
C ARG A 495 2.89 23.32 -24.32
N MET A 496 2.55 22.06 -24.02
CA MET A 496 2.81 21.44 -22.71
C MET A 496 4.21 20.85 -22.64
N GLY A 497 4.77 20.79 -21.43
CA GLY A 497 5.98 20.05 -21.10
C GLY A 497 5.70 18.55 -20.91
N GLU A 498 6.78 17.78 -20.80
CA GLU A 498 6.71 16.35 -20.49
C GLU A 498 6.47 16.16 -18.98
N THR A 499 5.52 15.32 -18.59
CA THR A 499 5.13 15.18 -17.17
C THR A 499 6.24 14.60 -16.28
N GLU A 500 7.25 13.96 -16.87
CA GLU A 500 8.44 13.43 -16.20
C GLU A 500 9.36 14.51 -15.62
N THR A 501 9.19 15.77 -16.01
CA THR A 501 9.97 16.89 -15.44
C THR A 501 9.40 17.39 -14.11
N ALA A 502 8.37 16.74 -13.59
CA ALA A 502 7.76 17.08 -12.31
C ALA A 502 8.17 16.11 -11.20
N TRP A 503 8.37 16.66 -10.01
CA TRP A 503 8.77 15.91 -8.82
C TRP A 503 8.36 16.65 -7.54
N VAL A 504 8.38 15.96 -6.41
CA VAL A 504 8.09 16.50 -5.07
C VAL A 504 9.34 17.20 -4.52
N SER A 505 9.40 18.52 -4.56
CA SER A 505 10.59 19.27 -4.12
C SER A 505 10.72 19.39 -2.62
N GLU A 506 9.60 19.46 -1.91
CA GLU A 506 9.60 19.57 -0.47
C GLU A 506 8.33 18.93 0.12
N TRP A 507 8.42 18.40 1.33
CA TRP A 507 7.27 17.87 2.06
C TRP A 507 7.37 18.26 3.52
N ALA A 508 6.26 18.64 4.13
CA ALA A 508 6.10 18.73 5.58
C ALA A 508 4.79 18.09 6.03
N THR A 509 4.87 17.21 7.03
CA THR A 509 3.72 16.52 7.66
C THR A 509 3.10 17.30 8.83
N SER A 510 3.79 18.33 9.32
CA SER A 510 3.39 19.17 10.45
C SER A 510 3.59 20.63 10.07
N GLY A 511 2.71 21.51 10.54
CA GLY A 511 2.81 22.94 10.25
C GLY A 511 3.88 23.65 11.06
N ASP A 512 4.46 24.71 10.49
CA ASP A 512 5.13 25.77 11.24
C ASP A 512 4.15 26.91 11.59
N SER A 513 4.64 27.99 12.21
CA SER A 513 3.84 29.18 12.55
C SER A 513 3.14 29.87 11.37
N ASN A 514 3.45 29.49 10.12
CA ASN A 514 2.86 30.02 8.89
C ASN A 514 2.05 28.95 8.11
N HIS A 515 2.08 27.68 8.51
CA HIS A 515 1.61 26.53 7.72
C HIS A 515 0.86 25.49 8.55
N ASP A 516 -0.14 25.90 9.34
CA ASP A 516 -0.84 25.17 10.42
C ASP A 516 -1.09 23.63 10.28
N ASN A 517 -1.04 23.00 9.10
CA ASN A 517 -1.30 21.56 8.88
C ASN A 517 -0.37 20.82 7.87
N GLY A 518 0.86 21.30 7.63
CA GLY A 518 1.79 20.66 6.69
C GLY A 518 1.53 20.96 5.20
N PHE A 519 2.43 20.53 4.30
CA PHE A 519 2.36 20.77 2.85
C PHE A 519 3.10 19.70 2.03
N ILE A 520 2.74 19.59 0.75
CA ILE A 520 3.56 18.92 -0.28
C ILE A 520 3.90 19.98 -1.33
N GLU A 521 5.17 20.19 -1.65
CA GLU A 521 5.63 21.05 -2.72
C GLU A 521 5.95 20.21 -3.96
N LEU A 522 5.33 20.53 -5.08
CA LEU A 522 5.69 19.99 -6.38
C LEU A 522 6.49 21.01 -7.18
N SER A 523 7.47 20.55 -7.95
CA SER A 523 8.32 21.36 -8.83
C SER A 523 8.15 20.95 -10.29
N ASN A 524 8.16 21.92 -11.20
CA ASN A 524 8.18 21.73 -12.65
C ASN A 524 9.47 22.34 -13.20
N GLU A 525 10.40 21.52 -13.67
CA GLU A 525 11.68 22.00 -14.22
C GLU A 525 11.63 22.31 -15.72
N SER A 526 10.51 22.08 -16.39
CA SER A 526 10.43 22.31 -17.83
C SER A 526 10.24 23.79 -18.19
N ASP A 527 10.69 24.15 -19.39
CA ASP A 527 10.44 25.45 -20.03
C ASP A 527 8.98 25.65 -20.45
N TYR A 528 8.10 24.68 -20.18
CA TYR A 528 6.69 24.68 -20.60
C TYR A 528 5.75 24.41 -19.41
N PRO A 529 4.48 24.81 -19.47
CA PRO A 529 3.50 24.44 -18.45
C PRO A 529 3.23 22.92 -18.46
N LEU A 530 2.86 22.36 -17.32
CA LEU A 530 2.42 20.97 -17.20
C LEU A 530 0.90 20.88 -16.96
N ASP A 531 0.28 19.89 -17.58
CA ASP A 531 -1.09 19.47 -17.26
C ASP A 531 -1.03 18.47 -16.11
N ILE A 532 -1.46 18.92 -14.92
CA ILE A 532 -1.47 18.13 -13.70
C ILE A 532 -2.86 17.55 -13.39
N SER A 533 -3.76 17.58 -14.39
CA SER A 533 -5.10 17.05 -14.26
C SER A 533 -5.09 15.58 -13.85
N GLN A 534 -5.84 15.25 -12.82
CA GLN A 534 -6.01 13.90 -12.30
C GLN A 534 -4.74 13.24 -11.77
N TRP A 535 -3.63 13.98 -11.63
CA TRP A 535 -2.45 13.46 -10.94
C TRP A 535 -2.81 13.03 -9.52
N SER A 536 -2.19 11.97 -9.06
CA SER A 536 -2.42 11.42 -7.74
C SER A 536 -1.19 11.43 -6.87
N LEU A 537 -1.37 11.77 -5.60
CA LEU A 537 -0.38 11.65 -4.54
C LEU A 537 -0.83 10.57 -3.58
N GLN A 538 -0.06 9.50 -3.47
CA GLN A 538 -0.40 8.33 -2.67
C GLN A 538 0.75 7.95 -1.74
N LEU A 539 0.42 7.59 -0.50
CA LEU A 539 1.41 7.03 0.40
C LEU A 539 1.77 5.60 -0.04
N THR A 540 3.06 5.27 0.02
CA THR A 540 3.59 3.95 -0.30
C THR A 540 4.27 3.33 0.93
N PRO A 541 3.98 2.07 1.25
CA PRO A 541 3.07 1.22 0.49
C PRO A 541 1.62 1.68 0.69
N LYS A 542 0.73 1.34 -0.25
CA LYS A 542 -0.63 1.92 -0.40
C LYS A 542 -1.50 1.89 0.86
N PHE A 543 -1.14 1.09 1.86
CA PHE A 543 -1.82 1.00 3.14
C PHE A 543 -1.63 2.22 4.04
N LEU A 544 -0.67 3.12 3.80
CA LEU A 544 -0.42 4.26 4.73
C LEU A 544 -1.46 5.40 4.68
N GLY A 545 -2.41 5.40 3.72
CA GLY A 545 -3.54 6.34 3.69
C GLY A 545 -4.19 6.56 2.31
N ALA A 546 -5.35 7.22 2.29
CA ALA A 546 -6.07 7.56 1.07
C ALA A 546 -5.27 8.58 0.22
N GLY A 547 -5.06 8.25 -1.06
CA GLY A 547 -4.42 9.16 -2.01
C GLY A 547 -5.32 10.36 -2.36
N ILE A 548 -4.70 11.43 -2.83
CA ILE A 548 -5.41 12.62 -3.35
C ILE A 548 -5.35 12.60 -4.85
N SER A 549 -6.41 13.08 -5.52
CA SER A 549 -6.40 13.35 -6.95
C SER A 549 -6.61 14.84 -7.21
N ILE A 550 -5.79 15.41 -8.09
CA ILE A 550 -5.89 16.81 -8.51
C ILE A 550 -7.06 16.97 -9.51
N PRO A 551 -7.95 17.96 -9.35
CA PRO A 551 -9.06 18.19 -10.27
C PRO A 551 -8.63 18.37 -11.73
N ARG A 552 -9.55 18.09 -12.66
CA ARG A 552 -9.33 18.30 -14.10
C ARG A 552 -9.10 19.77 -14.43
N LEU A 553 -8.39 20.02 -15.53
CA LEU A 553 -7.99 21.36 -15.98
C LEU A 553 -7.17 22.08 -14.91
N SER A 554 -6.24 21.36 -14.27
CA SER A 554 -5.28 21.94 -13.34
C SER A 554 -3.91 22.00 -13.98
N PHE A 555 -3.21 23.12 -13.82
CA PHE A 555 -1.92 23.35 -14.49
C PHE A 555 -0.84 23.84 -13.52
N MET A 556 0.41 23.66 -13.96
CA MET A 556 1.60 24.12 -13.29
C MET A 556 2.47 24.93 -14.27
N ALA A 557 2.98 26.08 -13.85
CA ALA A 557 3.72 27.00 -14.73
C ALA A 557 5.15 26.50 -14.98
N PRO A 558 5.81 26.95 -16.07
CA PRO A 558 7.22 26.66 -16.30
C PRO A 558 8.06 27.13 -15.10
N HIS A 559 9.00 26.29 -14.64
CA HIS A 559 9.89 26.61 -13.51
C HIS A 559 9.17 26.98 -12.21
N GLU A 560 7.92 26.55 -12.05
CA GLU A 560 7.12 26.79 -10.84
C GLU A 560 7.48 25.77 -9.74
N THR A 561 7.42 26.22 -8.48
CA THR A 561 7.15 25.33 -7.35
C THR A 561 5.79 25.69 -6.77
N PHE A 562 4.97 24.70 -6.44
CA PHE A 562 3.64 24.95 -5.90
C PHE A 562 3.33 24.05 -4.70
N LEU A 563 2.64 24.63 -3.73
CA LEU A 563 2.29 23.97 -2.47
C LEU A 563 0.87 23.42 -2.52
N LEU A 564 0.72 22.16 -2.15
CA LEU A 564 -0.53 21.52 -1.79
C LEU A 564 -0.68 21.58 -0.27
N LYS A 565 -1.79 22.13 0.22
CA LYS A 565 -2.08 22.25 1.66
C LYS A 565 -3.48 21.70 1.98
N PRO A 566 -3.73 21.16 3.18
CA PRO A 566 -5.08 20.73 3.55
C PRO A 566 -6.06 21.91 3.53
N HIS A 567 -7.29 21.66 3.07
CA HIS A 567 -8.36 22.65 2.96
C HIS A 567 -7.99 23.91 2.14
N ASP A 568 -7.08 23.80 1.17
CA ASP A 568 -6.63 24.94 0.39
C ASP A 568 -7.55 25.31 -0.79
N GLY A 569 -8.62 24.54 -1.00
CA GLY A 569 -9.57 24.68 -2.09
C GLY A 569 -9.30 23.75 -3.28
N LEU A 570 -8.06 23.28 -3.44
CA LEU A 570 -7.67 22.29 -4.44
C LEU A 570 -7.74 20.88 -3.88
N VAL A 571 -7.32 20.71 -2.62
CA VAL A 571 -7.35 19.43 -1.89
C VAL A 571 -7.93 19.64 -0.50
N GLU A 572 -8.72 18.66 -0.03
CA GLU A 572 -9.43 18.78 1.25
C GLU A 572 -8.66 18.19 2.42
N SER A 573 -7.78 17.23 2.16
CA SER A 573 -6.82 16.72 3.12
C SER A 573 -5.54 16.35 2.37
N LEU A 574 -4.39 16.46 3.04
CA LEU A 574 -3.15 15.84 2.55
C LEU A 574 -3.13 14.34 2.92
N PRO A 575 -2.36 13.48 2.23
CA PRO A 575 -2.26 12.08 2.56
C PRO A 575 -1.22 11.97 3.67
N VAL A 576 -1.61 12.38 4.89
CA VAL A 576 -0.69 12.51 6.03
C VAL A 576 -1.05 11.49 7.10
N SER A 577 -0.10 10.65 7.47
CA SER A 577 -0.13 9.95 8.76
C SER A 577 0.72 10.76 9.76
N GLN A 578 0.20 11.01 10.96
CA GLN A 578 0.95 11.74 12.00
C GLN A 578 2.02 10.88 12.69
N ARG A 579 2.29 9.64 12.24
CA ARG A 579 3.05 8.68 13.05
C ARG A 579 4.00 7.71 12.35
N GLU A 580 4.16 7.68 11.03
CA GLU A 580 4.92 6.58 10.39
C GLU A 580 5.86 7.03 9.26
N VAL A 581 6.88 6.22 9.06
CA VAL A 581 7.82 6.20 7.94
C VAL A 581 7.11 5.63 6.70
N GLY A 582 7.34 6.21 5.53
CA GLY A 582 6.70 5.77 4.29
C GLY A 582 7.32 6.40 3.06
N GLY A 583 6.72 6.18 1.91
CA GLY A 583 7.01 6.92 0.69
C GLY A 583 5.80 7.71 0.21
N LEU A 584 6.04 8.76 -0.54
CA LEU A 584 5.06 9.47 -1.33
C LEU A 584 5.30 9.13 -2.78
N MET A 585 4.29 8.58 -3.42
CA MET A 585 4.27 8.35 -4.85
C MET A 585 3.43 9.42 -5.52
N LEU A 586 4.05 10.13 -6.46
CA LEU A 586 3.37 10.99 -7.42
C LEU A 586 3.12 10.18 -8.69
N SER A 587 1.88 10.18 -9.17
CA SER A 587 1.50 9.55 -10.44
C SER A 587 0.67 10.50 -11.29
N ASP A 588 0.75 10.36 -12.62
CA ASP A 588 -0.08 11.13 -13.53
C ASP A 588 -1.53 10.58 -13.63
N GLY A 589 -2.36 11.24 -14.44
CA GLY A 589 -3.77 10.87 -14.62
C GLY A 589 -4.00 9.53 -15.32
N GLU A 590 -2.96 8.90 -15.88
CA GLU A 590 -2.99 7.55 -16.46
C GLU A 590 -2.47 6.48 -15.47
N GLY A 591 -2.00 6.91 -14.29
CA GLY A 591 -1.47 6.04 -13.25
C GLY A 591 0.02 5.72 -13.39
N ARG A 592 0.74 6.40 -14.29
CA ARG A 592 2.20 6.27 -14.41
C ARG A 592 2.88 7.00 -13.26
N VAL A 593 3.82 6.34 -12.59
CA VAL A 593 4.61 6.94 -11.53
C VAL A 593 5.54 7.99 -12.13
N LEU A 594 5.41 9.23 -11.68
CA LEU A 594 6.29 10.33 -12.07
C LEU A 594 7.48 10.43 -11.11
N ASP A 595 7.23 10.16 -9.83
CA ASP A 595 8.21 10.39 -8.79
C ASP A 595 7.85 9.66 -7.49
N HIS A 596 8.88 9.34 -6.68
CA HIS A 596 8.77 8.65 -5.41
C HIS A 596 9.72 9.26 -4.38
N MET A 597 9.22 9.53 -3.18
CA MET A 597 10.01 10.13 -2.10
C MET A 597 9.75 9.43 -0.78
N ALA A 598 10.76 8.81 -0.19
CA ALA A 598 10.71 8.33 1.19
C ALA A 598 10.65 9.52 2.18
N PHE A 599 9.82 9.41 3.22
CA PHE A 599 9.72 10.34 4.33
C PHE A 599 9.62 9.57 5.67
N PHE A 600 9.93 10.25 6.77
CA PHE A 600 9.96 9.67 8.12
C PHE A 600 9.15 10.52 9.10
N ASN A 601 8.96 10.01 10.32
CA ASN A 601 8.06 10.55 11.35
C ASN A 601 8.13 12.09 11.45
N PRO A 602 7.00 12.81 11.51
CA PRO A 602 6.98 14.28 11.55
C PRO A 602 7.72 14.81 12.78
N VAL A 603 8.80 15.57 12.60
CA VAL A 603 9.25 16.51 13.64
C VAL A 603 8.48 17.81 13.40
N PRO A 604 7.78 18.39 14.40
CA PRO A 604 7.19 19.72 14.29
C PRO A 604 8.21 20.72 13.71
N ASP A 605 7.77 21.59 12.80
CA ASP A 605 8.58 22.64 12.15
C ASP A 605 9.70 22.15 11.19
N THR A 606 9.68 20.89 10.73
CA THR A 606 10.66 20.35 9.75
C THR A 606 10.03 20.01 8.40
N SER A 607 10.87 19.90 7.36
CA SER A 607 10.50 19.44 6.02
C SER A 607 11.58 18.54 5.40
N PHE A 608 11.15 17.70 4.47
CA PHE A 608 12.01 16.89 3.60
C PHE A 608 12.17 17.62 2.27
N GLN A 609 13.35 18.20 2.00
CA GLN A 609 13.63 18.88 0.74
C GLN A 609 14.50 17.98 -0.16
N ARG A 610 14.32 18.07 -1.47
CA ARG A 610 15.18 17.43 -2.47
C ARG A 610 15.77 18.50 -3.39
N GLU A 611 17.02 18.32 -3.83
CA GLU A 611 17.70 19.22 -4.79
C GLU A 611 17.88 18.52 -6.15
N GLY A 612 16.94 18.77 -7.07
CA GLY A 612 16.96 18.29 -8.46
C GLY A 612 16.53 16.83 -8.65
N ALA A 613 15.94 16.53 -9.80
CA ALA A 613 15.56 15.17 -10.20
C ALA A 613 16.66 14.47 -11.04
N PRO A 614 16.98 13.17 -10.84
CA PRO A 614 16.67 12.30 -9.70
C PRO A 614 17.85 12.29 -8.72
N ALA A 615 17.78 13.05 -7.62
CA ALA A 615 18.89 13.12 -6.67
C ALA A 615 18.45 13.15 -5.19
N GLY A 616 19.39 12.76 -4.32
CA GLY A 616 19.17 12.31 -2.94
C GLY A 616 18.57 13.33 -1.95
N TYR A 617 18.15 12.81 -0.80
CA TYR A 617 17.42 13.49 0.27
C TYR A 617 18.28 14.52 1.03
N LEU A 618 17.76 15.74 1.25
CA LEU A 618 18.33 16.76 2.14
C LEU A 618 17.32 17.06 3.27
N TRP A 619 17.71 16.77 4.52
CA TRP A 619 16.91 17.11 5.71
C TRP A 619 17.23 18.54 6.17
N GLN A 620 16.21 19.39 6.36
CA GLN A 620 16.41 20.77 6.83
C GLN A 620 15.68 21.08 8.15
N ARG A 621 16.30 21.96 8.94
CA ARG A 621 15.82 22.42 10.25
C ARG A 621 14.72 23.50 10.18
N SER A 622 14.34 23.96 8.98
CA SER A 622 13.31 24.99 8.77
C SER A 622 12.55 24.70 7.48
N GLN A 623 11.22 24.80 7.50
CA GLN A 623 10.39 24.73 6.29
C GLN A 623 10.76 25.89 5.36
N THR A 624 11.12 25.61 4.11
CA THR A 624 11.51 26.63 3.12
C THR A 624 10.64 26.60 1.86
N PRO A 625 9.30 26.54 1.99
CA PRO A 625 8.44 26.48 0.83
C PRO A 625 8.69 27.69 -0.08
N SER A 626 8.81 27.42 -1.38
CA SER A 626 9.03 28.42 -2.44
C SER A 626 10.39 29.14 -2.41
N PHE A 627 11.41 28.58 -1.76
CA PHE A 627 12.80 29.09 -1.78
C PHE A 627 13.78 28.02 -2.30
N ILE A 628 14.42 28.28 -3.45
CA ILE A 628 15.68 27.61 -3.81
C ILE A 628 16.79 28.31 -3.03
N LEU A 629 17.21 27.76 -1.89
CA LEU A 629 18.32 28.33 -1.13
C LEU A 629 19.64 28.08 -1.85
N GLN A 630 20.28 29.15 -2.33
CA GLN A 630 21.68 29.16 -2.75
C GLN A 630 22.69 29.01 -1.58
N ASN A 631 22.23 28.69 -0.36
CA ASN A 631 23.07 28.53 0.82
C ASN A 631 22.47 27.48 1.77
N THR A 632 22.75 26.21 1.46
CA THR A 632 22.43 25.06 2.30
C THR A 632 23.19 25.17 3.63
N ILE A 633 22.46 25.28 4.77
CA ILE A 633 23.08 25.15 6.10
C ILE A 633 23.06 23.66 6.43
N PHE A 634 24.17 22.98 6.20
CA PHE A 634 24.32 21.56 6.55
C PHE A 634 24.39 21.38 8.07
N PRO A 635 23.89 20.25 8.62
CA PRO A 635 24.12 19.91 10.02
C PRO A 635 25.64 19.85 10.29
N GLU A 636 26.07 20.41 11.43
CA GLU A 636 27.50 20.51 11.76
C GLU A 636 28.16 19.14 11.95
N ILE A 637 27.40 18.09 12.27
CA ILE A 637 27.84 16.69 12.27
C ILE A 637 26.96 15.88 11.33
N VAL A 638 27.59 15.05 10.50
CA VAL A 638 26.94 14.23 9.48
C VAL A 638 27.40 12.78 9.57
N ILE A 639 26.57 11.87 9.08
CA ILE A 639 26.97 10.53 8.67
C ILE A 639 27.70 10.67 7.34
N TYR A 640 28.98 10.32 7.33
CA TYR A 640 29.92 10.62 6.26
C TYR A 640 30.20 9.44 5.34
N GLU A 641 30.28 8.24 5.90
CA GLU A 641 30.50 6.99 5.19
C GLU A 641 29.85 5.84 5.98
N VAL A 642 29.23 4.88 5.28
CA VAL A 642 28.58 3.70 5.90
C VAL A 642 28.98 2.44 5.16
N MET A 643 29.39 1.42 5.90
CA MET A 643 29.68 0.08 5.39
C MET A 643 28.75 -0.93 6.05
N ALA A 644 27.77 -1.42 5.29
CA ALA A 644 26.78 -2.39 5.76
C ALA A 644 27.07 -3.85 5.30
N ASP A 645 28.11 -4.07 4.48
CA ASP A 645 28.58 -5.43 4.15
C ASP A 645 30.12 -5.47 4.03
N ASN A 646 30.78 -5.36 5.19
CA ASN A 646 32.23 -5.48 5.28
C ASN A 646 32.65 -6.95 5.19
N ARG A 647 33.55 -7.31 4.26
CA ARG A 647 34.03 -8.69 4.13
C ARG A 647 35.55 -8.82 4.02
N ASP A 648 36.22 -7.85 3.43
CA ASP A 648 37.68 -7.87 3.22
C ASP A 648 38.38 -6.57 3.62
N THR A 649 37.64 -5.47 3.81
CA THR A 649 38.17 -4.11 3.97
C THR A 649 38.95 -3.91 5.28
N MET A 650 38.27 -4.07 6.42
CA MET A 650 38.89 -3.84 7.73
C MET A 650 38.30 -4.78 8.78
N SER A 651 39.14 -5.33 9.66
CA SER A 651 38.72 -6.36 10.63
C SER A 651 39.18 -6.02 12.06
N PRO A 652 38.54 -5.06 12.75
CA PRO A 652 38.82 -4.83 14.16
C PRO A 652 38.55 -6.13 14.92
N TRP A 653 39.41 -6.50 15.87
CA TRP A 653 39.27 -7.75 16.63
C TRP A 653 39.13 -9.03 15.77
N SER A 654 39.58 -8.96 14.50
CA SER A 654 39.45 -10.03 13.51
C SER A 654 38.01 -10.34 13.05
N THR A 655 37.07 -9.41 13.28
CA THR A 655 35.69 -9.47 12.79
C THR A 655 35.49 -8.43 11.69
N PHE A 656 34.95 -8.83 10.54
CA PHE A 656 34.57 -7.91 9.46
C PHE A 656 33.16 -7.34 9.72
N CYS A 657 33.03 -6.55 10.79
CA CYS A 657 31.77 -5.94 11.18
C CYS A 657 31.48 -4.66 10.38
N ASP A 658 30.21 -4.27 10.38
CA ASP A 658 29.73 -3.04 9.76
C ASP A 658 30.30 -1.82 10.50
N TRP A 659 30.31 -0.67 9.85
CA TRP A 659 30.80 0.55 10.47
C TRP A 659 30.20 1.80 9.84
N VAL A 660 30.27 2.89 10.60
CA VAL A 660 29.85 4.23 10.18
C VAL A 660 30.93 5.24 10.55
N GLU A 661 31.08 6.24 9.70
CA GLU A 661 31.86 7.43 9.97
C GLU A 661 31.00 8.64 10.23
N LEU A 662 31.32 9.36 11.29
CA LEU A 662 30.75 10.66 11.60
C LEU A 662 31.76 11.75 11.28
N ARG A 663 31.35 12.81 10.61
CA ARG A 663 32.23 13.93 10.29
C ARG A 663 31.66 15.24 10.80
N ASN A 664 32.52 16.07 11.36
CA ASN A 664 32.19 17.46 11.70
C ASN A 664 32.42 18.36 10.48
N GLU A 665 31.34 18.85 9.85
CA GLU A 665 31.37 19.83 8.75
C GLU A 665 31.28 21.28 9.25
N GLY A 666 31.08 21.48 10.56
CA GLY A 666 31.09 22.77 11.22
C GLY A 666 32.49 23.40 11.40
N GLN A 667 32.51 24.62 11.92
CA GLN A 667 33.75 25.38 12.19
C GLN A 667 34.20 25.28 13.66
N THR A 668 33.43 24.61 14.52
CA THR A 668 33.70 24.45 15.96
C THR A 668 33.71 22.98 16.35
N ALA A 669 34.40 22.65 17.44
CA ALA A 669 34.40 21.29 17.98
C ALA A 669 33.00 20.92 18.52
N ILE A 670 32.58 19.65 18.32
CA ILE A 670 31.26 19.13 18.69
C ILE A 670 31.40 18.12 19.83
N ASP A 671 30.69 18.37 20.93
CA ASP A 671 30.58 17.41 22.04
C ASP A 671 29.62 16.27 21.66
N LEU A 672 30.13 15.03 21.65
CA LEU A 672 29.37 13.83 21.29
C LEU A 672 28.56 13.22 22.46
N SER A 673 28.59 13.83 23.67
CA SER A 673 27.97 13.28 24.89
C SER A 673 26.46 13.01 24.79
N HIS A 674 25.76 13.78 23.97
CA HIS A 674 24.31 13.71 23.76
C HIS A 674 23.93 13.16 22.39
N TRP A 675 24.90 12.71 21.59
CA TRP A 675 24.65 12.15 20.27
C TRP A 675 24.45 10.64 20.35
N ALA A 676 23.54 10.13 19.53
CA ALA A 676 23.23 8.71 19.46
C ALA A 676 23.11 8.20 18.03
N LEU A 677 23.34 6.91 17.85
CA LEU A 677 23.09 6.17 16.61
C LEU A 677 21.95 5.17 16.82
N THR A 678 21.08 5.04 15.81
CA THR A 678 20.05 4.00 15.78
C THR A 678 19.72 3.56 14.35
N ASP A 679 19.45 2.28 14.17
CA ASP A 679 18.81 1.67 12.99
C ASP A 679 17.29 1.52 13.20
N ASN A 680 16.79 1.90 14.37
CA ASN A 680 15.38 1.84 14.73
C ASN A 680 14.94 3.20 15.32
N PRO A 681 14.22 4.03 14.56
CA PRO A 681 13.78 5.34 15.02
C PRO A 681 12.80 5.28 16.21
N GLU A 682 12.14 4.15 16.47
CA GLU A 682 11.33 3.95 17.69
C GLU A 682 12.18 3.80 18.95
N ASN A 683 13.47 3.51 18.79
CA ASN A 683 14.47 3.50 19.85
C ASN A 683 15.59 4.52 19.54
N PRO A 684 15.33 5.83 19.65
CA PRO A 684 16.27 6.89 19.26
C PRO A 684 17.56 6.92 20.10
N SER A 685 17.57 6.24 21.25
CA SER A 685 18.72 6.15 22.16
C SER A 685 19.44 4.80 22.10
N LYS A 686 19.32 4.04 20.99
CA LYS A 686 19.87 2.67 20.86
C LYS A 686 21.36 2.60 21.22
N PHE A 687 22.18 3.49 20.68
CA PHE A 687 23.58 3.66 21.08
C PHE A 687 23.93 5.13 21.30
N VAL A 688 24.11 5.53 22.56
CA VAL A 688 24.58 6.88 22.90
C VAL A 688 26.11 6.89 22.90
N LEU A 689 26.71 7.78 22.10
CA LEU A 689 28.16 7.88 21.89
C LEU A 689 28.92 8.20 23.19
N ASN A 690 28.24 8.81 24.17
CA ASN A 690 28.74 9.09 25.54
C ASN A 690 30.19 9.61 25.52
N GLY A 691 30.37 10.78 24.88
CA GLY A 691 31.65 11.43 24.63
C GLY A 691 32.52 11.68 25.88
N HIS A 692 33.83 11.59 25.66
CA HIS A 692 34.87 12.15 26.55
C HIS A 692 35.85 13.08 25.79
N GLU A 693 35.72 13.20 24.46
CA GLU A 693 36.51 14.06 23.58
C GLU A 693 35.60 14.66 22.51
N ASP A 694 35.80 15.94 22.18
CA ASP A 694 35.04 16.64 21.14
C ASP A 694 35.51 16.20 19.75
N LEU A 695 34.59 16.15 18.79
CA LEU A 695 34.89 15.96 17.36
C LEU A 695 35.33 17.30 16.76
N LEU A 696 36.59 17.45 16.37
CA LEU A 696 37.13 18.72 15.86
C LEU A 696 36.62 19.04 14.43
N PRO A 697 36.64 20.31 13.99
CA PRO A 697 36.26 20.69 12.62
C PRO A 697 37.00 19.87 11.56
N GLY A 698 36.26 19.23 10.66
CA GLY A 698 36.78 18.36 9.60
C GLY A 698 37.27 16.98 10.07
N GLU A 699 37.22 16.68 11.37
CA GLU A 699 37.59 15.37 11.90
C GLU A 699 36.52 14.33 11.57
N VAL A 700 36.98 13.12 11.27
CA VAL A 700 36.14 11.94 11.03
C VAL A 700 36.30 10.97 12.19
N ARG A 701 35.19 10.39 12.65
CA ARG A 701 35.14 9.42 13.75
C ARG A 701 34.50 8.13 13.28
N LEU A 702 35.27 7.05 13.35
CA LEU A 702 34.79 5.71 13.05
C LEU A 702 34.06 5.11 14.26
N VAL A 703 32.88 4.55 14.03
CA VAL A 703 32.11 3.78 15.00
C VAL A 703 31.80 2.42 14.39
N TRP A 704 32.13 1.36 15.13
CA TRP A 704 31.82 -0.02 14.75
C TRP A 704 30.36 -0.35 15.05
N LEU A 705 29.76 -1.12 14.17
CA LEU A 705 28.39 -1.61 14.25
C LEU A 705 28.45 -3.15 14.32
N ASP A 706 29.08 -3.68 15.39
CA ASP A 706 29.17 -5.12 15.62
C ASP A 706 28.06 -5.58 16.58
N GLY A 707 27.04 -6.23 16.02
CA GLY A 707 25.94 -6.84 16.78
C GLY A 707 26.33 -8.09 17.57
N ASN A 708 27.48 -8.70 17.30
CA ASN A 708 27.95 -9.90 18.01
C ASN A 708 28.79 -9.57 19.25
N ALA A 709 29.15 -8.30 19.44
CA ALA A 709 29.88 -7.81 20.60
C ALA A 709 29.01 -6.85 21.42
N PRO A 710 29.13 -6.83 22.76
CA PRO A 710 28.39 -5.87 23.57
C PRO A 710 28.80 -4.43 23.23
N PRO A 711 27.88 -3.46 23.37
CA PRO A 711 28.18 -2.07 23.11
C PRO A 711 29.28 -1.57 24.05
N HIS A 712 30.23 -0.83 23.50
CA HIS A 712 31.28 -0.16 24.26
C HIS A 712 31.69 1.13 23.53
N ARG A 713 32.75 1.79 24.02
CA ARG A 713 33.20 3.12 23.58
C ARG A 713 33.10 3.41 22.07
N TRP A 714 33.41 2.44 21.20
CA TRP A 714 33.40 2.61 19.74
C TRP A 714 32.71 1.45 19.03
N ASN A 715 31.91 0.66 19.75
CA ASN A 715 31.07 -0.36 19.17
C ASN A 715 29.62 -0.12 19.60
N ALA A 716 28.73 0.04 18.64
CA ALA A 716 27.33 0.31 18.89
C ALA A 716 26.56 -0.90 19.44
N GLY A 717 27.11 -2.11 19.29
CA GLY A 717 26.48 -3.35 19.77
C GLY A 717 25.28 -3.80 18.93
N PHE A 718 25.12 -3.25 17.72
CA PHE A 718 24.16 -3.67 16.70
C PHE A 718 24.83 -3.56 15.32
N GLY A 719 24.42 -4.38 14.35
CA GLY A 719 24.88 -4.33 12.96
C GLY A 719 23.79 -3.91 11.99
N LEU A 720 24.15 -3.70 10.72
CA LEU A 720 23.25 -3.30 9.66
C LEU A 720 22.90 -4.48 8.74
N LYS A 721 21.73 -4.42 8.11
CA LYS A 721 21.31 -5.41 7.11
C LYS A 721 21.80 -5.00 5.72
N ALA A 722 22.75 -5.75 5.17
CA ALA A 722 23.26 -5.54 3.81
C ALA A 722 22.20 -5.56 2.69
N ARG A 723 21.06 -6.23 2.91
CA ARG A 723 19.96 -6.30 1.92
C ARG A 723 19.08 -5.04 1.91
N GLY A 724 19.20 -4.23 2.95
CA GLY A 724 18.54 -2.95 3.12
C GLY A 724 18.26 -2.68 4.59
N ASP A 725 18.58 -1.46 5.02
CA ASP A 725 18.45 -1.00 6.40
C ASP A 725 18.41 0.53 6.45
N GLN A 726 18.38 1.06 7.67
CA GLN A 726 18.46 2.48 7.94
C GLN A 726 19.50 2.77 9.03
N LEU A 727 20.05 3.97 9.01
CA LEU A 727 20.92 4.46 10.08
C LEU A 727 20.67 5.93 10.31
N TRP A 728 20.52 6.28 11.58
CA TRP A 728 20.15 7.61 12.04
C TRP A 728 21.13 8.13 13.07
N LEU A 729 21.48 9.40 12.93
CA LEU A 729 22.21 10.18 13.91
C LEU A 729 21.23 11.09 14.66
N VAL A 730 21.17 10.96 15.97
CA VAL A 730 20.16 11.59 16.84
C VAL A 730 20.83 12.47 17.89
N ASP A 731 20.33 13.69 18.03
CA ASP A 731 20.67 14.61 19.10
C ASP A 731 19.66 14.46 20.25
N LEU A 732 20.17 14.04 21.42
CA LEU A 732 19.43 13.81 22.65
C LEU A 732 19.64 14.93 23.68
N THR A 733 19.99 16.14 23.26
CA THR A 733 20.11 17.31 24.16
C THR A 733 18.83 17.50 24.99
N ASP A 734 17.66 17.27 24.39
CA ASP A 734 16.40 17.05 25.09
C ASP A 734 15.97 15.59 24.92
N ALA A 735 16.27 14.74 25.90
CA ALA A 735 15.94 13.31 25.84
C ALA A 735 14.43 13.02 25.77
N LEU A 736 13.56 13.98 26.14
CA LEU A 736 12.11 13.84 25.99
C LEU A 736 11.63 14.23 24.58
N LYS A 737 12.50 14.86 23.78
CA LYS A 737 12.26 15.27 22.40
C LYS A 737 13.51 14.98 21.54
N PRO A 738 13.81 13.68 21.29
CA PRO A 738 14.93 13.29 20.43
C PRO A 738 14.86 14.00 19.08
N ARG A 739 15.97 14.59 18.64
CA ARG A 739 16.04 15.29 17.37
C ARG A 739 16.93 14.52 16.41
N PHE A 740 16.35 13.87 15.42
CA PHE A 740 17.08 13.24 14.31
C PHE A 740 17.80 14.33 13.52
N ALA A 741 19.10 14.19 13.36
CA ALA A 741 19.98 15.24 12.83
C ALA A 741 20.56 14.88 11.46
N ASP A 742 20.75 13.60 11.19
CA ASP A 742 21.15 13.07 9.89
C ASP A 742 20.75 11.59 9.79
N GLY A 743 20.68 11.05 8.58
CA GLY A 743 20.31 9.67 8.38
C GLY A 743 20.37 9.24 6.91
N LEU A 744 20.23 7.94 6.71
CA LEU A 744 20.05 7.34 5.40
C LEU A 744 19.21 6.07 5.51
N VAL A 745 18.48 5.78 4.45
CA VAL A 745 17.87 4.48 4.19
C VAL A 745 18.45 3.97 2.89
N PHE A 746 18.84 2.71 2.88
CA PHE A 746 19.51 2.10 1.75
C PHE A 746 18.94 0.70 1.50
N GLY A 747 18.91 0.30 0.24
CA GLY A 747 18.60 -1.05 -0.17
C GLY A 747 19.85 -1.92 -0.28
N TRP A 748 19.91 -2.77 -1.30
CA TRP A 748 20.95 -3.79 -1.41
C TRP A 748 22.37 -3.20 -1.50
N GLN A 749 23.28 -3.62 -0.64
CA GLN A 749 24.68 -3.20 -0.67
C GLN A 749 25.57 -4.27 -1.27
N THR A 750 26.49 -3.84 -2.13
CA THR A 750 27.57 -4.72 -2.60
C THR A 750 28.61 -4.90 -1.49
N PRO A 751 29.13 -6.12 -1.28
CA PRO A 751 30.23 -6.36 -0.35
C PRO A 751 31.44 -5.48 -0.63
N ASP A 752 32.01 -4.94 0.45
CA ASP A 752 33.15 -4.01 0.43
C ASP A 752 32.93 -2.76 -0.46
N GLY A 753 31.68 -2.36 -0.67
CA GLY A 753 31.32 -1.05 -1.18
C GLY A 753 30.68 -0.24 -0.07
N SER A 754 31.22 0.95 0.21
CA SER A 754 30.65 1.84 1.21
C SER A 754 29.68 2.82 0.56
N LEU A 755 28.66 3.22 1.30
CA LEU A 755 27.86 4.40 0.96
C LEU A 755 28.65 5.62 1.42
N ILE A 756 29.11 6.43 0.49
CA ILE A 756 29.86 7.65 0.77
C ILE A 756 29.00 8.87 0.53
N ARG A 757 29.18 9.88 1.37
CA ARG A 757 28.57 11.19 1.18
C ARG A 757 29.47 12.07 0.31
N HIS A 758 28.93 12.66 -0.76
CA HIS A 758 29.68 13.57 -1.61
C HIS A 758 29.82 14.95 -0.94
N SER A 759 31.05 15.47 -0.86
CA SER A 759 31.37 16.63 -0.02
C SER A 759 30.73 17.96 -0.43
N GLU A 760 30.32 18.10 -1.70
CA GLU A 760 29.78 19.37 -2.21
C GLU A 760 28.25 19.47 -2.12
N ASN A 761 27.54 18.35 -2.29
CA ASN A 761 26.06 18.32 -2.39
C ASN A 761 25.43 17.32 -1.40
N GLN A 762 26.22 16.68 -0.54
CA GLN A 762 25.80 15.71 0.47
C GLN A 762 25.04 14.48 -0.09
N GLN A 763 25.11 14.22 -1.39
CA GLN A 763 24.43 13.09 -2.01
C GLN A 763 25.18 11.78 -1.74
N TRP A 764 24.42 10.74 -1.45
CA TRP A 764 24.91 9.38 -1.23
C TRP A 764 25.25 8.68 -2.54
N HIS A 765 26.42 8.06 -2.59
CA HIS A 765 26.92 7.31 -3.73
C HIS A 765 27.60 6.02 -3.26
N LEU A 766 27.76 5.05 -4.17
CA LEU A 766 28.67 3.95 -3.94
C LEU A 766 30.12 4.46 -3.99
N GLY A 767 30.86 4.19 -2.94
CA GLY A 767 32.26 4.53 -2.75
C GLY A 767 33.14 3.29 -2.66
N ARG A 768 34.43 3.52 -2.83
CA ARG A 768 35.45 2.62 -2.30
C ARG A 768 35.56 2.87 -0.80
N PRO A 769 35.70 1.83 0.03
CA PRO A 769 35.81 2.00 1.46
C PRO A 769 37.01 2.87 1.84
N THR A 770 36.79 3.96 2.56
CA THR A 770 37.82 4.96 2.90
C THR A 770 37.95 5.25 4.40
N PRO A 771 37.92 4.25 5.30
CA PRO A 771 37.87 4.51 6.74
C PRO A 771 39.04 5.38 7.24
N GLY A 772 38.71 6.50 7.86
CA GLY A 772 39.60 7.50 8.42
C GLY A 772 40.20 8.46 7.38
N THR A 773 39.74 8.41 6.13
CA THR A 773 40.30 9.18 5.01
C THR A 773 39.20 9.80 4.15
N PRO A 774 39.51 10.75 3.25
CA PRO A 774 38.49 11.34 2.38
C PRO A 774 37.83 10.31 1.43
N ASN A 775 36.52 10.45 1.23
CA ASN A 775 35.69 9.57 0.39
C ASN A 775 36.20 9.46 -1.05
N GLU A 776 36.24 8.23 -1.59
CA GLU A 776 36.61 7.95 -2.99
C GLU A 776 35.43 7.30 -3.72
N LEU A 777 34.94 7.94 -4.79
CA LEU A 777 33.83 7.41 -5.60
C LEU A 777 34.18 6.08 -6.26
N HIS A 778 33.23 5.14 -6.22
CA HIS A 778 33.31 3.95 -7.05
C HIS A 778 32.81 4.28 -8.47
N ARG A 779 33.51 3.79 -9.49
CA ARG A 779 33.02 3.87 -10.88
C ARG A 779 31.81 2.95 -11.03
N MET A 780 30.78 3.43 -11.73
CA MET A 780 29.58 2.65 -12.06
C MET A 780 29.68 2.04 -13.47
N GLY A 781 29.15 0.83 -13.62
CA GLY A 781 28.99 0.08 -14.87
C GLY A 781 27.66 0.35 -15.58
N SER A 782 27.45 -0.32 -16.72
CA SER A 782 26.19 -0.23 -17.47
C SER A 782 25.13 -1.18 -16.92
N VAL A 783 23.89 -0.70 -16.85
CA VAL A 783 22.69 -1.49 -16.53
C VAL A 783 22.40 -2.57 -17.57
N ASP A 784 22.90 -2.42 -18.80
CA ASP A 784 22.76 -3.41 -19.88
C ASP A 784 23.43 -4.76 -19.57
N ALA A 785 24.21 -4.85 -18.50
CA ALA A 785 24.87 -6.07 -18.05
C ALA A 785 24.07 -6.85 -16.98
N LEU A 786 22.88 -6.37 -16.59
CA LEU A 786 21.96 -7.06 -15.69
C LEU A 786 21.08 -8.06 -16.44
N ARG A 787 21.01 -9.30 -15.96
CA ARG A 787 20.18 -10.36 -16.57
C ARG A 787 19.46 -11.14 -15.50
N ILE A 788 18.27 -11.63 -15.83
CA ILE A 788 17.61 -12.70 -15.07
C ILE A 788 18.43 -13.97 -15.33
N ASN A 789 19.04 -14.52 -14.29
CA ASN A 789 20.08 -15.55 -14.41
C ASN A 789 19.56 -16.95 -14.14
N GLU A 790 18.79 -17.13 -13.08
CA GLU A 790 18.32 -18.43 -12.60
C GLU A 790 16.98 -18.26 -11.87
N TRP A 791 16.10 -19.25 -11.92
CA TRP A 791 14.89 -19.29 -11.09
C TRP A 791 14.45 -20.71 -10.79
N MET A 792 13.75 -20.87 -9.66
CA MET A 792 13.13 -22.13 -9.25
C MET A 792 11.70 -21.87 -8.81
N ALA A 793 10.74 -22.32 -9.63
CA ALA A 793 9.30 -22.14 -9.38
C ALA A 793 8.64 -23.36 -8.70
N LYS A 794 9.39 -24.44 -8.46
CA LYS A 794 8.93 -25.65 -7.76
C LYS A 794 10.06 -26.22 -6.88
N PRO A 795 10.51 -25.53 -5.83
CA PRO A 795 11.54 -26.06 -4.93
C PRO A 795 11.11 -27.36 -4.24
N GLU A 796 12.09 -28.17 -3.81
CA GLU A 796 11.82 -29.34 -2.96
C GLU A 796 11.38 -28.91 -1.56
N GLN A 797 12.00 -27.85 -1.04
CA GLN A 797 11.72 -27.23 0.26
C GLN A 797 11.96 -25.72 0.14
N GLY A 798 11.22 -24.92 0.90
CA GLY A 798 11.32 -23.46 0.86
C GLY A 798 10.45 -22.81 -0.22
N GLU A 799 10.70 -21.53 -0.46
CA GLU A 799 9.94 -20.67 -1.36
C GLU A 799 10.53 -20.66 -2.77
N ASP A 800 9.69 -20.32 -3.75
CA ASP A 800 10.16 -20.04 -5.10
C ASP A 800 11.18 -18.90 -5.06
N TRP A 801 12.11 -18.86 -6.00
CA TRP A 801 13.10 -17.79 -6.04
C TRP A 801 13.55 -17.49 -7.45
N LEU A 802 14.06 -16.28 -7.64
CA LEU A 802 14.75 -15.87 -8.86
C LEU A 802 16.03 -15.14 -8.53
N GLU A 803 16.97 -15.21 -9.46
CA GLU A 803 18.28 -14.61 -9.37
C GLU A 803 18.52 -13.65 -10.53
N LEU A 804 19.10 -12.50 -10.21
CA LEU A 804 19.72 -11.60 -11.17
C LEU A 804 21.24 -11.76 -11.14
N VAL A 805 21.87 -11.69 -12.31
CA VAL A 805 23.33 -11.60 -12.45
C VAL A 805 23.73 -10.28 -13.11
N HIS A 806 24.83 -9.72 -12.64
CA HIS A 806 25.53 -8.61 -13.25
C HIS A 806 26.86 -9.08 -13.85
N THR A 807 26.95 -9.06 -15.18
CA THR A 807 28.13 -9.54 -15.92
C THR A 807 29.18 -8.45 -16.20
N GLY A 808 28.96 -7.24 -15.69
CA GLY A 808 29.84 -6.10 -15.86
C GLY A 808 31.15 -6.21 -15.08
N GLN A 809 32.10 -5.31 -15.37
CA GLN A 809 33.38 -5.23 -14.67
C GLN A 809 33.41 -4.15 -13.56
N GLU A 810 32.42 -3.25 -13.56
CA GLU A 810 32.22 -2.21 -12.55
C GLU A 810 30.82 -2.36 -11.94
N PRO A 811 30.58 -2.10 -10.64
CA PRO A 811 29.26 -2.22 -9.99
C PRO A 811 28.15 -1.40 -10.66
N VAL A 812 26.90 -1.78 -10.47
CA VAL A 812 25.74 -1.10 -11.08
C VAL A 812 24.75 -0.61 -10.02
N ARG A 813 24.13 0.54 -10.27
CA ARG A 813 23.09 1.13 -9.43
C ARG A 813 21.74 0.53 -9.82
N MET A 814 20.98 0.07 -8.83
CA MET A 814 19.74 -0.69 -8.98
C MET A 814 18.51 0.03 -8.46
N ASP A 815 18.65 1.19 -7.81
CA ASP A 815 17.49 1.85 -7.21
C ASP A 815 16.42 2.21 -8.24
N GLY A 816 15.16 1.95 -7.89
CA GLY A 816 14.01 2.17 -8.77
C GLY A 816 13.83 1.12 -9.87
N PHE A 817 14.76 0.17 -10.04
CA PHE A 817 14.52 -0.97 -10.94
C PHE A 817 13.36 -1.80 -10.42
N MET A 818 12.62 -2.42 -11.34
CA MET A 818 11.40 -3.15 -10.99
C MET A 818 11.43 -4.59 -11.48
N LEU A 819 10.89 -5.51 -10.67
CA LEU A 819 10.68 -6.91 -11.01
C LEU A 819 9.18 -7.23 -11.01
N SER A 820 8.74 -8.02 -11.98
CA SER A 820 7.36 -8.49 -12.05
C SER A 820 7.23 -9.81 -12.81
N ASP A 821 6.18 -10.56 -12.49
CA ASP A 821 5.65 -11.70 -13.23
C ASP A 821 4.50 -11.31 -14.20
N ASP A 822 3.93 -10.11 -14.08
CA ASP A 822 2.83 -9.61 -14.90
C ASP A 822 3.24 -8.36 -15.72
N PRO A 823 3.15 -8.39 -17.07
CA PRO A 823 3.48 -7.23 -17.90
C PRO A 823 2.54 -6.03 -17.70
N GLN A 824 1.36 -6.21 -17.09
CA GLN A 824 0.42 -5.15 -16.75
C GLN A 824 0.72 -4.49 -15.40
N ILE A 825 1.47 -5.16 -14.52
CA ILE A 825 1.86 -4.67 -13.19
C ILE A 825 3.38 -4.54 -13.18
N ARG A 826 3.92 -3.41 -13.67
CA ARG A 826 5.37 -3.28 -13.90
C ARG A 826 6.21 -3.19 -12.62
N ASN A 827 5.60 -2.87 -11.48
CA ASN A 827 6.26 -2.54 -10.22
C ASN A 827 5.86 -3.48 -9.08
N SER A 828 5.71 -4.78 -9.34
CA SER A 828 5.40 -5.75 -8.28
C SER A 828 6.46 -5.69 -7.17
N PHE A 829 7.74 -5.63 -7.52
CA PHE A 829 8.84 -5.29 -6.60
C PHE A 829 9.68 -4.15 -7.16
N THR A 830 10.05 -3.18 -6.31
CA THR A 830 10.96 -2.08 -6.68
C THR A 830 12.19 -2.10 -5.77
N PHE A 831 13.37 -2.08 -6.37
CA PHE A 831 14.63 -1.98 -5.62
C PHE A 831 14.71 -0.64 -4.88
N PRO A 832 14.94 -0.65 -3.54
CA PRO A 832 14.91 0.58 -2.76
C PRO A 832 16.08 1.53 -3.06
N PRO A 833 16.01 2.80 -2.63
CA PRO A 833 17.06 3.79 -2.84
C PRO A 833 18.44 3.28 -2.42
N LEU A 834 19.49 3.73 -3.11
CA LEU A 834 20.88 3.34 -2.82
C LEU A 834 21.14 1.82 -2.91
N SER A 835 20.38 1.10 -3.74
CA SER A 835 20.70 -0.30 -4.06
C SER A 835 21.82 -0.39 -5.09
N PHE A 836 22.84 -1.20 -4.84
CA PHE A 836 24.00 -1.42 -5.69
C PHE A 836 24.35 -2.90 -5.81
N MET A 837 24.54 -3.38 -7.04
CA MET A 837 25.00 -4.74 -7.30
C MET A 837 26.47 -4.74 -7.70
N GLY A 838 27.24 -5.64 -7.09
CA GLY A 838 28.67 -5.80 -7.32
C GLY A 838 28.99 -6.49 -8.65
N THR A 839 30.19 -7.06 -8.73
CA THR A 839 30.65 -7.80 -9.92
C THR A 839 31.28 -9.13 -9.54
N GLY A 840 31.43 -10.02 -10.52
CA GLY A 840 32.07 -11.32 -10.32
C GLY A 840 31.36 -12.13 -9.22
N LEU A 841 32.09 -12.50 -8.15
CA LEU A 841 31.55 -13.23 -7.01
C LEU A 841 30.36 -12.51 -6.32
N PHE A 842 30.28 -11.18 -6.43
CA PHE A 842 29.26 -10.36 -5.78
C PHE A 842 28.29 -9.73 -6.77
N GLY A 843 28.30 -10.21 -8.01
CA GLY A 843 27.38 -9.78 -9.07
C GLY A 843 26.11 -10.60 -9.11
N PHE A 844 25.64 -11.13 -7.98
CA PHE A 844 24.42 -11.94 -7.89
C PHE A 844 23.46 -11.33 -6.87
N TRP A 845 22.18 -11.38 -7.19
CA TRP A 845 21.09 -11.04 -6.28
C TRP A 845 20.05 -12.14 -6.35
N VAL A 846 19.65 -12.68 -5.20
CA VAL A 846 18.62 -13.72 -5.10
C VAL A 846 17.44 -13.16 -4.34
N GLY A 847 16.27 -13.19 -4.96
CA GLY A 847 14.99 -12.82 -4.37
C GLY A 847 14.10 -14.04 -4.19
N GLU A 848 13.63 -14.24 -2.97
CA GLU A 848 12.59 -15.23 -2.67
C GLU A 848 11.23 -14.66 -3.08
N ALA A 849 10.53 -15.37 -3.96
CA ALA A 849 9.19 -15.12 -4.46
C ALA A 849 8.17 -15.65 -3.45
N LEU A 850 7.84 -14.83 -2.45
CA LEU A 850 6.96 -15.21 -1.34
C LEU A 850 5.48 -15.01 -1.66
N GLY A 851 5.13 -14.19 -2.64
CA GLY A 851 3.72 -13.80 -2.84
C GLY A 851 3.22 -12.90 -1.71
N GLN A 852 1.98 -13.08 -1.25
CA GLN A 852 1.46 -12.24 -0.17
C GLN A 852 2.15 -12.51 1.17
N GLY A 853 2.40 -11.44 1.93
CA GLY A 853 3.14 -11.51 3.20
C GLY A 853 4.66 -11.42 3.05
N ALA A 854 5.16 -11.16 1.84
CA ALA A 854 6.54 -10.73 1.62
C ALA A 854 6.87 -9.51 2.50
N GLU A 855 7.89 -9.63 3.33
CA GLU A 855 8.48 -8.54 4.10
C GLU A 855 9.31 -7.62 3.19
N GLU A 856 9.83 -6.53 3.76
CA GLU A 856 10.68 -5.59 3.04
C GLU A 856 11.85 -6.34 2.35
N PHE A 857 12.08 -6.04 1.06
CA PHE A 857 13.14 -6.66 0.22
C PHE A 857 12.88 -8.11 -0.23
N GLN A 858 11.70 -8.70 0.02
CA GLN A 858 11.23 -9.96 -0.57
C GLN A 858 10.32 -9.71 -1.79
N LEU A 859 10.24 -10.68 -2.71
CA LEU A 859 9.41 -10.54 -3.91
C LEU A 859 7.94 -10.84 -3.55
N PRO A 860 7.00 -9.89 -3.79
CA PRO A 860 5.61 -10.01 -3.38
C PRO A 860 4.74 -10.75 -4.41
N PHE A 861 5.37 -11.55 -5.27
CA PHE A 861 4.72 -12.39 -6.26
C PHE A 861 5.30 -13.81 -6.21
N LYS A 862 4.62 -14.76 -6.86
CA LYS A 862 5.00 -16.17 -6.95
C LYS A 862 5.38 -16.51 -8.38
N LEU A 863 6.20 -17.54 -8.56
CA LEU A 863 6.56 -18.02 -9.88
C LEU A 863 5.67 -19.21 -10.24
N SER A 864 4.90 -19.12 -11.32
CA SER A 864 4.04 -20.22 -11.77
C SER A 864 4.88 -21.38 -12.29
N GLY A 865 4.92 -22.49 -11.54
CA GLY A 865 5.65 -23.69 -11.98
C GLY A 865 5.03 -24.46 -13.17
N ASP A 866 3.96 -23.96 -13.78
CA ASP A 866 3.37 -24.52 -15.01
C ASP A 866 3.75 -23.71 -16.26
N SER A 867 3.71 -22.38 -16.18
CA SER A 867 4.27 -21.45 -17.18
C SER A 867 4.14 -20.03 -16.67
N ASP A 868 5.13 -19.19 -16.95
CA ASP A 868 5.13 -17.79 -16.54
C ASP A 868 6.07 -16.90 -17.37
N SER A 869 6.10 -15.62 -17.07
CA SER A 869 7.10 -14.65 -17.54
C SER A 869 7.73 -13.93 -16.35
N ILE A 870 9.00 -13.55 -16.44
CA ILE A 870 9.67 -12.69 -15.44
C ILE A 870 10.25 -11.50 -16.20
N PHE A 871 9.99 -10.31 -15.69
CA PHE A 871 10.41 -9.04 -16.28
C PHE A 871 11.31 -8.29 -15.30
N LEU A 872 12.40 -7.72 -15.83
CA LEU A 872 13.20 -6.71 -15.17
C LEU A 872 13.03 -5.40 -15.96
N PHE A 873 12.56 -4.35 -15.30
CA PHE A 873 12.40 -3.01 -15.87
C PHE A 873 13.39 -2.02 -15.26
N ASP A 874 13.81 -1.04 -16.05
CA ASP A 874 14.49 0.15 -15.55
C ASP A 874 13.51 1.14 -14.89
N PRO A 875 13.97 2.19 -14.20
CA PRO A 875 13.09 3.17 -13.55
C PRO A 875 12.15 3.92 -14.51
N SER A 876 12.46 3.96 -15.81
CA SER A 876 11.62 4.57 -16.84
C SER A 876 10.48 3.62 -17.29
N GLY A 877 10.54 2.36 -16.87
CA GLY A 877 9.57 1.32 -17.21
C GLY A 877 9.91 0.57 -18.50
N ASP A 878 11.12 0.74 -19.04
CA ASP A 878 11.63 0.00 -20.20
C ASP A 878 12.15 -1.38 -19.76
N ILE A 879 11.95 -2.40 -20.61
CA ILE A 879 12.39 -3.77 -20.31
C ILE A 879 13.91 -3.87 -20.48
N VAL A 880 14.59 -4.24 -19.40
CA VAL A 880 16.03 -4.53 -19.35
C VAL A 880 16.29 -6.00 -19.68
N ASP A 881 15.51 -6.92 -19.10
CA ASP A 881 15.53 -8.35 -19.45
C ASP A 881 14.16 -8.98 -19.25
N ARG A 882 13.92 -10.08 -19.96
CA ARG A 882 12.70 -10.88 -19.86
C ARG A 882 13.01 -12.34 -20.10
N VAL A 883 12.40 -13.21 -19.29
CA VAL A 883 12.40 -14.65 -19.52
C VAL A 883 10.97 -15.18 -19.55
N ASP A 884 10.67 -16.06 -20.50
CA ASP A 884 9.41 -16.80 -20.58
C ASP A 884 9.72 -18.28 -20.35
N TYR A 885 8.94 -18.96 -19.52
CA TYR A 885 9.18 -20.38 -19.23
C TYR A 885 7.89 -21.20 -19.15
N GLY A 886 8.03 -22.50 -19.43
CA GLY A 886 6.94 -23.48 -19.38
C GLY A 886 7.00 -24.36 -18.14
N ALA A 887 6.42 -25.55 -18.21
CA ALA A 887 6.27 -26.41 -17.03
C ALA A 887 7.61 -26.75 -16.37
N GLN A 888 7.69 -26.54 -15.06
CA GLN A 888 8.89 -26.72 -14.25
C GLN A 888 8.90 -28.08 -13.55
N THR A 889 10.09 -28.65 -13.37
CA THR A 889 10.30 -29.89 -12.62
C THR A 889 10.60 -29.55 -11.17
N ARG A 890 10.01 -30.30 -10.23
CA ARG A 890 10.27 -30.09 -8.81
C ARG A 890 11.74 -30.32 -8.48
N GLY A 891 12.35 -29.41 -7.72
CA GLY A 891 13.76 -29.48 -7.30
C GLY A 891 14.79 -29.08 -8.36
N VAL A 892 14.35 -28.65 -9.54
CA VAL A 892 15.20 -28.30 -10.68
C VAL A 892 14.97 -26.83 -11.01
N SER A 893 16.04 -26.03 -10.99
CA SER A 893 15.99 -24.64 -11.44
C SER A 893 16.26 -24.55 -12.94
N MET A 894 15.88 -23.43 -13.54
CA MET A 894 16.27 -23.07 -14.89
C MET A 894 17.27 -21.92 -14.81
N GLY A 895 18.38 -21.99 -15.54
CA GLY A 895 19.36 -20.91 -15.51
C GLY A 895 20.24 -20.82 -16.74
N ARG A 896 20.96 -19.69 -16.85
CA ARG A 896 21.94 -19.41 -17.90
C ARG A 896 23.30 -20.00 -17.53
N VAL A 897 23.91 -20.82 -18.39
CA VAL A 897 25.29 -21.32 -18.20
C VAL A 897 26.28 -20.51 -19.04
N ALA A 898 27.51 -20.36 -18.54
CA ALA A 898 28.54 -19.54 -19.16
C ALA A 898 28.72 -19.82 -20.67
N GLY A 899 28.52 -18.80 -21.50
CA GLY A 899 28.61 -18.88 -22.96
C GLY A 899 27.27 -18.92 -23.70
N MET A 900 26.13 -19.04 -22.99
CA MET A 900 24.79 -18.96 -23.56
C MET A 900 24.10 -17.66 -23.13
N LEU A 901 24.12 -16.63 -24.00
CA LEU A 901 23.42 -15.37 -23.72
C LEU A 901 21.89 -15.48 -23.85
N ASP A 902 21.37 -16.49 -24.54
CA ASP A 902 19.93 -16.69 -24.80
C ASP A 902 19.42 -18.11 -24.46
N GLY A 903 20.29 -18.98 -23.93
CA GLY A 903 19.96 -20.39 -23.66
C GLY A 903 19.75 -20.66 -22.18
N MET A 904 18.56 -21.19 -21.83
CA MET A 904 18.22 -21.64 -20.47
C MET A 904 18.30 -23.15 -20.41
N VAL A 905 19.01 -23.68 -19.43
CA VAL A 905 19.13 -25.12 -19.19
C VAL A 905 18.63 -25.47 -17.80
N PRO A 906 18.07 -26.66 -17.59
CA PRO A 906 17.82 -27.17 -16.25
C PRO A 906 19.14 -27.37 -15.50
N LEU A 907 19.20 -26.95 -14.25
CA LEU A 907 20.32 -27.17 -13.34
C LEU A 907 19.88 -28.19 -12.26
N ALA A 908 20.70 -29.22 -12.02
CA ALA A 908 20.38 -30.30 -11.08
C ALA A 908 20.57 -29.87 -9.60
N GLU A 909 20.03 -30.68 -8.67
CA GLU A 909 20.08 -30.52 -7.20
C GLU A 909 19.97 -29.08 -6.65
N GLY A 910 18.75 -28.55 -6.49
CA GLY A 910 18.52 -27.33 -5.69
C GLY A 910 18.95 -26.01 -6.33
N GLY A 911 19.64 -26.04 -7.48
CA GLY A 911 20.10 -24.87 -8.21
C GLY A 911 21.38 -24.25 -7.66
N THR A 912 21.79 -23.10 -8.20
CA THR A 912 23.05 -22.42 -7.86
C THR A 912 22.87 -20.99 -7.31
N PRO A 913 21.94 -20.73 -6.38
CA PRO A 913 21.66 -19.39 -5.88
C PRO A 913 22.90 -18.73 -5.26
N GLY A 914 23.17 -17.50 -5.68
CA GLY A 914 24.32 -16.68 -5.30
C GLY A 914 25.67 -17.15 -5.88
N LYS A 915 25.68 -18.18 -6.73
CA LYS A 915 26.88 -18.83 -7.28
C LYS A 915 26.80 -18.86 -8.80
N ARG A 916 27.91 -19.21 -9.46
CA ARG A 916 27.86 -19.42 -10.92
C ARG A 916 27.17 -20.72 -11.24
N ASN A 917 26.24 -20.68 -12.18
CA ASN A 917 25.59 -21.86 -12.77
C ASN A 917 26.64 -22.77 -13.44
N ARG A 918 26.73 -24.02 -12.97
CA ARG A 918 27.60 -25.07 -13.51
C ARG A 918 26.78 -26.29 -13.95
N GLN A 919 27.28 -27.00 -14.95
CA GLN A 919 26.68 -28.24 -15.43
C GLN A 919 27.16 -29.43 -14.59
N ASP A 920 26.24 -30.35 -14.30
CA ASP A 920 26.46 -31.65 -13.65
C ASP A 920 25.69 -32.67 -14.51
N THR A 921 26.42 -33.42 -15.34
CA THR A 921 25.85 -34.22 -16.42
C THR A 921 25.33 -35.59 -15.95
N ASP A 922 25.90 -36.17 -14.90
CA ASP A 922 25.48 -37.46 -14.35
C ASP A 922 24.65 -37.36 -13.06
N GLY A 923 24.53 -36.16 -12.49
CA GLY A 923 23.63 -35.81 -11.40
C GLY A 923 24.10 -36.34 -10.05
N ASP A 924 25.41 -36.47 -9.86
CA ASP A 924 26.01 -36.94 -8.63
C ASP A 924 26.40 -35.80 -7.67
N GLY A 925 26.16 -34.55 -8.05
CA GLY A 925 26.44 -33.39 -7.21
C GLY A 925 27.90 -32.93 -7.23
N PHE A 926 28.72 -33.42 -8.17
CA PHE A 926 29.96 -32.78 -8.61
C PHE A 926 29.72 -32.08 -9.96
N SER A 927 30.31 -30.90 -10.17
CA SER A 927 30.18 -30.23 -11.47
C SER A 927 31.15 -30.82 -12.49
N ASP A 928 30.75 -30.93 -13.76
CA ASP A 928 31.58 -31.42 -14.88
C ASP A 928 32.96 -30.74 -14.91
N GLU A 929 33.00 -29.42 -14.64
CA GLU A 929 34.23 -28.63 -14.61
C GLU A 929 35.20 -29.12 -13.51
N TRP A 930 34.69 -29.44 -12.33
CA TRP A 930 35.47 -29.91 -11.20
C TRP A 930 36.01 -31.32 -11.46
N GLU A 931 35.16 -32.22 -11.95
CA GLU A 931 35.55 -33.59 -12.29
C GLU A 931 36.63 -33.62 -13.36
N ILE A 932 36.46 -32.86 -14.45
CA ILE A 932 37.48 -32.73 -15.51
C ILE A 932 38.78 -32.15 -14.94
N THR A 933 38.69 -31.17 -14.03
CA THR A 933 39.87 -30.53 -13.41
C THR A 933 40.69 -31.54 -12.59
N PHE A 934 40.04 -32.46 -11.89
CA PHE A 934 40.68 -33.47 -11.05
C PHE A 934 40.81 -34.85 -11.72
N GLY A 935 40.49 -34.96 -13.02
CA GLY A 935 40.71 -36.15 -13.84
C GLY A 935 39.67 -37.27 -13.66
N MET A 936 38.48 -36.92 -13.18
CA MET A 936 37.30 -37.77 -13.06
C MET A 936 36.46 -37.73 -14.36
N ASP A 937 35.46 -38.61 -14.48
CA ASP A 937 34.64 -38.75 -15.71
C ASP A 937 33.23 -38.18 -15.48
N PRO A 938 32.86 -37.04 -16.10
CA PRO A 938 31.61 -36.31 -15.84
C PRO A 938 30.34 -37.00 -16.34
N PHE A 939 30.44 -38.28 -16.72
CA PHE A 939 29.31 -39.12 -17.14
C PHE A 939 29.15 -40.34 -16.23
N MET A 940 29.92 -40.43 -15.14
CA MET A 940 30.01 -41.58 -14.26
C MET A 940 30.01 -41.15 -12.79
N PRO A 941 28.93 -41.46 -12.04
CA PRO A 941 28.76 -40.94 -10.68
C PRO A 941 29.85 -41.45 -9.73
N GLU A 942 30.48 -40.52 -9.02
CA GLU A 942 31.53 -40.74 -8.03
C GLU A 942 30.99 -41.22 -6.68
N ALA A 943 31.82 -41.92 -5.91
CA ALA A 943 31.46 -42.36 -4.57
C ALA A 943 31.72 -41.25 -3.54
N PHE A 944 30.67 -40.68 -2.94
CA PHE A 944 30.76 -39.61 -1.91
C PHE A 944 31.68 -39.91 -0.72
N VAL A 945 32.01 -41.18 -0.46
CA VAL A 945 32.84 -41.62 0.67
C VAL A 945 34.31 -41.86 0.30
N GLN A 946 34.69 -41.62 -0.95
CA GLN A 946 36.06 -41.81 -1.41
C GLN A 946 36.94 -40.65 -0.92
N ASP A 947 38.10 -40.99 -0.37
CA ASP A 947 39.16 -40.08 0.08
C ASP A 947 40.38 -40.41 -0.80
N THR A 948 40.60 -39.60 -1.85
CA THR A 948 41.51 -39.95 -2.95
C THR A 948 42.98 -39.75 -2.57
N ASP A 949 43.29 -38.79 -1.72
CA ASP A 949 44.66 -38.49 -1.29
C ASP A 949 45.00 -39.00 0.13
N GLY A 950 44.00 -39.51 0.86
CA GLY A 950 44.14 -40.22 2.12
C GLY A 950 44.31 -39.32 3.33
N ASP A 951 43.85 -38.07 3.27
CA ASP A 951 44.04 -37.07 4.32
C ASP A 951 42.91 -37.06 5.38
N GLY A 952 41.86 -37.85 5.14
CA GLY A 952 40.70 -37.99 6.01
C GLY A 952 39.50 -37.13 5.63
N MET A 953 39.60 -36.27 4.61
CA MET A 953 38.47 -35.64 3.95
C MET A 953 38.00 -36.50 2.76
N THR A 954 36.70 -36.66 2.59
CA THR A 954 36.19 -37.29 1.36
C THR A 954 36.25 -36.28 0.21
N ASN A 955 36.31 -36.76 -1.03
CA ASN A 955 36.22 -35.93 -2.24
C ASN A 955 35.02 -34.98 -2.19
N LYS A 956 33.90 -35.39 -1.56
CA LYS A 956 32.72 -34.53 -1.37
C LYS A 956 32.96 -33.43 -0.34
N ASP A 957 33.60 -33.76 0.78
CA ASP A 957 33.99 -32.77 1.79
C ASP A 957 34.95 -31.74 1.19
N GLU A 958 35.87 -32.17 0.33
CA GLU A 958 36.84 -31.30 -0.33
C GLU A 958 36.22 -30.43 -1.42
N PHE A 959 35.30 -30.99 -2.22
CA PHE A 959 34.48 -30.23 -3.16
C PHE A 959 33.72 -29.12 -2.42
N ASN A 960 33.06 -29.45 -1.31
CA ASN A 960 32.33 -28.47 -0.49
C ASN A 960 33.28 -27.45 0.15
N ALA A 961 34.50 -27.85 0.55
CA ALA A 961 35.48 -26.97 1.17
C ALA A 961 36.31 -26.13 0.17
N GLY A 962 36.21 -26.40 -1.12
CA GLY A 962 37.04 -25.77 -2.15
C GLY A 962 38.52 -26.15 -2.04
N THR A 963 38.80 -27.37 -1.57
CA THR A 963 40.15 -27.94 -1.45
C THR A 963 40.44 -28.92 -2.59
N ASN A 964 41.68 -29.41 -2.68
CA ASN A 964 42.15 -30.20 -3.81
C ASN A 964 42.21 -31.70 -3.45
N PRO A 965 41.36 -32.56 -4.04
CA PRO A 965 41.25 -33.98 -3.71
C PRO A 965 42.45 -34.85 -4.09
N LEU A 966 43.50 -34.23 -4.61
CA LEU A 966 44.75 -34.88 -4.99
C LEU A 966 45.95 -34.33 -4.20
N ASP A 967 45.73 -33.41 -3.24
CA ASP A 967 46.78 -32.77 -2.43
C ASP A 967 46.46 -32.84 -0.93
N PRO A 968 47.07 -33.80 -0.19
CA PRO A 968 46.74 -34.05 1.22
C PRO A 968 47.23 -32.93 2.17
N SER A 969 47.80 -31.86 1.63
CA SER A 969 48.17 -30.65 2.37
C SER A 969 47.16 -29.51 2.23
N ASP A 970 46.24 -29.60 1.26
CA ASP A 970 45.18 -28.62 1.05
C ASP A 970 43.87 -29.15 1.63
N ARG A 971 43.61 -28.91 2.92
CA ARG A 971 42.41 -29.39 3.61
C ARG A 971 41.81 -28.36 4.56
N LEU A 972 40.52 -28.51 4.86
CA LEU A 972 39.85 -27.67 5.85
C LEU A 972 40.18 -28.13 7.27
N GLU A 973 41.13 -27.45 7.92
CA GLU A 973 41.56 -27.77 9.28
C GLU A 973 41.65 -26.52 10.16
N MET A 974 41.22 -26.65 11.42
CA MET A 974 41.50 -25.66 12.46
C MET A 974 42.94 -25.79 12.95
N HIS A 975 43.67 -24.69 12.90
CA HIS A 975 45.00 -24.52 13.46
C HIS A 975 44.97 -23.53 14.64
N SER A 976 46.08 -23.41 15.38
CA SER A 976 46.22 -22.48 16.52
C SER A 976 45.11 -22.60 17.59
N LEU A 977 44.52 -23.78 17.73
CA LEU A 977 43.40 -24.04 18.64
C LEU A 977 43.83 -23.94 20.12
N SER A 978 43.16 -23.09 20.89
CA SER A 978 43.30 -22.98 22.34
C SER A 978 41.95 -22.80 23.03
N PHE A 979 41.82 -23.36 24.23
CA PHE A 979 40.62 -23.28 25.05
C PHE A 979 40.90 -22.45 26.30
N HIS A 980 39.97 -21.55 26.63
CA HIS A 980 39.98 -20.74 27.85
C HIS A 980 38.74 -21.08 28.70
N ALA A 981 38.69 -20.61 29.95
CA ALA A 981 37.65 -21.00 30.91
C ALA A 981 36.21 -20.84 30.36
N TYR A 982 36.00 -19.85 29.50
CA TYR A 982 34.71 -19.56 28.87
C TYR A 982 34.88 -19.19 27.39
N GLY A 983 35.79 -19.81 26.65
CA GLY A 983 36.03 -19.41 25.27
C GLY A 983 36.96 -20.32 24.46
N ILE A 984 37.01 -20.07 23.15
CA ILE A 984 37.85 -20.78 22.18
C ILE A 984 38.58 -19.76 21.31
N SER A 985 39.88 -19.99 21.07
CA SER A 985 40.63 -19.30 20.03
C SER A 985 41.11 -20.31 19.00
N PHE A 986 41.02 -19.95 17.72
CA PHE A 986 41.44 -20.82 16.61
C PHE A 986 41.76 -19.98 15.38
N GLY A 987 42.35 -20.59 14.36
CA GLY A 987 42.48 -20.00 13.05
C GLY A 987 42.47 -21.07 11.96
N PHE A 988 42.10 -20.71 10.75
CA PHE A 988 42.06 -21.62 9.60
C PHE A 988 42.18 -20.83 8.31
N GLN A 989 42.41 -21.55 7.21
CA GLN A 989 42.51 -20.95 5.89
C GLN A 989 41.11 -20.81 5.27
N VAL A 990 40.67 -19.58 5.04
CA VAL A 990 39.45 -19.29 4.27
C VAL A 990 39.80 -19.33 2.79
N LYS A 991 39.03 -20.09 2.00
CA LYS A 991 39.11 -20.08 0.53
C LYS A 991 38.28 -18.92 -0.04
N SER A 992 38.71 -18.39 -1.18
CA SER A 992 37.93 -17.37 -1.90
C SER A 992 36.55 -17.94 -2.26
N ALA A 993 35.52 -17.10 -2.22
CA ALA A 993 34.13 -17.48 -2.53
C ALA A 993 33.45 -18.46 -1.58
N GLN A 994 34.10 -18.85 -0.49
CA GLN A 994 33.59 -19.87 0.43
C GLN A 994 33.14 -19.24 1.76
N SER A 995 31.97 -19.64 2.26
CA SER A 995 31.50 -19.32 3.61
C SER A 995 31.84 -20.41 4.60
N TYR A 996 32.03 -20.02 5.86
CA TYR A 996 32.32 -20.95 6.94
C TYR A 996 31.47 -20.64 8.15
N ARG A 997 31.07 -21.67 8.89
CA ARG A 997 30.35 -21.54 10.16
C ARG A 997 31.05 -22.36 11.23
N LEU A 998 31.31 -21.73 12.37
CA LEU A 998 31.67 -22.44 13.58
C LEU A 998 30.39 -22.79 14.33
N GLU A 999 30.22 -24.07 14.64
CA GLU A 999 29.10 -24.55 15.42
C GLU A 999 29.55 -25.19 16.73
N GLY A 1000 28.75 -24.99 17.78
CA GLY A 1000 28.94 -25.56 19.10
C GLY A 1000 27.86 -26.56 19.43
N SER A 1001 28.22 -27.62 20.15
CA SER A 1001 27.24 -28.57 20.68
C SER A 1001 27.60 -29.00 22.11
N SER A 1002 26.56 -29.28 22.89
CA SER A 1002 26.71 -29.87 24.21
C SER A 1002 26.71 -31.41 24.18
N ASP A 1003 26.16 -32.01 23.12
CA ASP A 1003 25.80 -33.44 23.04
C ASP A 1003 26.05 -34.12 21.68
N LEU A 1004 26.65 -33.43 20.72
CA LEU A 1004 26.88 -33.84 19.32
C LEU A 1004 25.62 -34.01 18.46
N ARG A 1005 24.44 -33.68 18.98
CA ARG A 1005 23.16 -33.81 18.26
C ARG A 1005 22.62 -32.45 17.86
N GLU A 1006 22.47 -31.57 18.86
CA GLU A 1006 22.01 -30.21 18.65
C GLU A 1006 23.23 -29.30 18.47
N TRP A 1007 23.32 -28.67 17.30
CA TRP A 1007 24.40 -27.75 16.94
C TRP A 1007 23.84 -26.34 16.84
N GLN A 1008 24.50 -25.38 17.49
CA GLN A 1008 24.17 -23.96 17.40
C GLN A 1008 25.28 -23.21 16.68
N SER A 1009 24.92 -22.26 15.80
CA SER A 1009 25.90 -21.34 15.21
C SER A 1009 26.53 -20.50 16.31
N LEU A 1010 27.86 -20.42 16.30
CA LEU A 1010 28.64 -19.60 17.22
C LEU A 1010 29.29 -18.42 16.52
N TRP A 1011 29.63 -18.57 15.23
CA TRP A 1011 30.32 -17.56 14.44
C TRP A 1011 30.27 -17.91 12.96
N ASP A 1012 30.07 -16.91 12.11
CA ASP A 1012 29.96 -17.06 10.66
C ASP A 1012 31.03 -16.22 9.95
N VAL A 1013 31.62 -16.78 8.89
CA VAL A 1013 32.52 -16.10 7.96
C VAL A 1013 31.81 -16.00 6.61
N LYS A 1014 31.50 -14.77 6.20
CA LYS A 1014 30.93 -14.47 4.88
C LYS A 1014 31.96 -14.76 3.77
N PRO A 1015 31.53 -15.07 2.53
CA PRO A 1015 32.43 -15.29 1.40
C PRO A 1015 33.31 -14.07 1.11
N MET A 1016 34.62 -14.29 1.01
CA MET A 1016 35.66 -13.27 0.76
C MET A 1016 36.21 -13.35 -0.67
N LYS A 1017 36.75 -12.23 -1.18
CA LYS A 1017 37.40 -12.21 -2.51
C LYS A 1017 38.74 -12.93 -2.49
N THR A 1018 39.45 -12.91 -1.37
CA THR A 1018 40.84 -13.41 -1.28
C THR A 1018 40.98 -14.53 -0.27
N GLN A 1019 41.73 -15.58 -0.63
CA GLN A 1019 42.14 -16.62 0.30
C GLN A 1019 43.08 -16.02 1.37
N ARG A 1020 42.76 -16.21 2.65
CA ARG A 1020 43.59 -15.74 3.78
C ARG A 1020 43.38 -16.59 5.03
N THR A 1021 44.34 -16.55 5.94
CA THR A 1021 44.17 -17.13 7.28
C THR A 1021 43.35 -16.17 8.13
N VAL A 1022 42.28 -16.64 8.74
CA VAL A 1022 41.51 -15.89 9.74
C VAL A 1022 41.78 -16.46 11.13
N HIS A 1023 41.79 -15.60 12.13
CA HIS A 1023 41.86 -15.99 13.54
C HIS A 1023 40.64 -15.46 14.26
N ALA A 1024 40.02 -16.28 15.11
CA ALA A 1024 38.89 -15.88 15.93
C ALA A 1024 39.15 -16.21 17.39
N THR A 1025 38.62 -15.37 18.28
CA THR A 1025 38.54 -15.63 19.72
C THR A 1025 37.11 -15.37 20.14
N LEU A 1026 36.42 -16.42 20.58
CA LEU A 1026 35.02 -16.34 21.00
C LEU A 1026 34.93 -16.56 22.50
N GLU A 1027 34.23 -15.66 23.17
CA GLU A 1027 33.92 -15.74 24.59
C GLU A 1027 32.44 -16.07 24.77
N PHE A 1028 32.14 -16.96 25.72
CA PHE A 1028 30.81 -17.45 26.02
C PHE A 1028 30.42 -17.05 27.45
N PRO A 1029 29.12 -16.88 27.75
CA PRO A 1029 28.66 -16.70 29.12
C PRO A 1029 29.06 -17.88 30.02
N GLU A 1030 29.29 -17.65 31.32
CA GLU A 1030 29.64 -18.72 32.27
C GLU A 1030 28.60 -19.85 32.34
N THR A 1031 27.38 -19.60 31.88
CA THR A 1031 26.26 -20.54 31.83
C THR A 1031 26.23 -21.41 30.58
N ALA A 1032 27.04 -21.12 29.56
CA ALA A 1032 27.05 -21.87 28.30
C ALA A 1032 27.72 -23.25 28.47
N LEU A 1033 27.00 -24.32 28.13
CA LEU A 1033 27.48 -25.70 28.22
C LEU A 1033 27.92 -26.25 26.84
N ILE A 1034 28.89 -25.60 26.19
CA ILE A 1034 29.43 -26.05 24.90
C ILE A 1034 30.61 -26.99 25.13
N ARG A 1035 30.62 -28.17 24.47
CA ARG A 1035 31.63 -29.22 24.65
C ARG A 1035 32.32 -29.64 23.36
N TYR A 1036 31.63 -29.50 22.24
CA TYR A 1036 32.10 -29.91 20.93
C TYR A 1036 32.01 -28.74 19.98
N PHE A 1037 32.97 -28.65 19.07
CA PHE A 1037 33.05 -27.62 18.05
C PHE A 1037 33.25 -28.29 16.70
N ARG A 1038 32.60 -27.77 15.66
CA ARG A 1038 32.88 -28.15 14.27
C ARG A 1038 32.91 -26.91 13.39
N LEU A 1039 33.76 -26.95 12.38
CA LEU A 1039 33.80 -25.96 11.30
C LEU A 1039 33.08 -26.58 10.11
N THR A 1040 32.04 -25.92 9.63
CA THR A 1040 31.30 -26.32 8.44
C THR A 1040 31.43 -25.25 7.37
N THR A 1041 31.07 -25.61 6.14
CA THR A 1041 31.19 -24.78 4.96
C THR A 1041 30.07 -25.12 3.98
N GLU A 1042 29.58 -24.14 3.21
CA GLU A 1042 28.36 -24.22 2.39
C GLU A 1042 28.56 -23.75 0.94
#